data_AF-A0A3S9A096-F1
#
_entry.id   AF-A0A3S9A096-F1
#
_cell.length_a   1.000
_cell.length_b   1.000
_cell.length_c   1.000
_cell.angle_alpha   90.00
_cell.angle_beta   90.00
_cell.angle_gamma   90.00
#
_symmetry.space_group_name_H-M   'P 1'
#
loop_
_entity.id
_entity.type
_entity.pdbx_description
1 polymer ?
#
loop_
_entity_poly.entity_id
_entity_poly.type
_entity_poly.pdbx_seq_one_letter_code
_entity_poly.pdbx_strand_id
1 'polypeptide(L)'
;MMKKKKSFLSRIRKKNHAIRIKEWITGRVPHYWGEGIQKVSNEISGILDKLPSRFKENLACVCESHHNNNLDKHDVFPLCQKYGNHRNEVANVQYAALILRTADLIHVTKDRTPSEMYKIIGLTDPLGVDEWKKQLGTFSVNMLTRQFDPQDRDNHYISLSADFTEERPFFSLTEYLVYANSEIEQTKRWADASQESPDAQDYIFPWRGIKPDIRVEGNLPKLMKFNLDRGKLLDLLVGHTIYNDPTVAIRELLQNGIDAVRYQYYLENKKMGDKAAIGNVRVHWNHNSKELVVHDNGIGMNLTIITEHLMKVGSSYYNTTQFKSDNSDFTPISRFGIGVLSCFMISDDIEIITKRSQCPGYRIKMSSVHADYLLKEVPEGDQLLKDIGVSGTKITMKLRSSVDLDKKNVLDIIKHWITLPPCEVIYMENELMAPIKVGFNNAAEALHHYLSDGQRKGKVDYEIITRKKVVGKETYELAFAVRSNGYERSFYQNLSSIPKVCIEGIRTGESLPGFSPHLEASICAVLSVSGNGKFRTTVSRADLEEDEEFNRVALICAEMLFSHVETEVREMSERKGAPLSRSSTAGLWIYRSLERSVHKRGIREYLYSLFNNLPLVVIEERNFSDRSNNKKLVSQNELNDYDYFWTIESRLVDNLGIISRDIGRELNFNEFLDKFAEGVLRQEISPIVFDPQNYSRMIKNTHSVAYVEFSKQYQHTLVKWVKNEVTTVVEPWVGYVSENMGEIYEIIESTHNRRFPFRSNYYSGSEIIHYSEIVGDLESIEGITTRLVCIIRKGTELEGKVNKIIGFFNLRMNKLSESNESLQEVALMVSIYGCFMDSLLNRSRIELNDRLSSFRGSIKRNSELEWLLDEIENLVKDEYWFDASHYWRDWSRAFLDY
;
A
#
# COMPACT_ATOMS: atom_id res chain seq x y z
N MET A 1 -28.61 -3.99 -31.89
CA MET A 1 -28.64 -2.53 -31.62
C MET A 1 -30.05 -1.93 -31.39
N MET A 2 -31.16 -2.70 -31.51
CA MET A 2 -32.55 -2.16 -31.39
C MET A 2 -33.24 -2.31 -30.02
N LYS A 3 -32.64 -2.95 -29.00
CA LYS A 3 -33.27 -3.10 -27.67
C LYS A 3 -32.90 -2.00 -26.66
N LYS A 4 -31.74 -1.33 -26.80
CA LYS A 4 -31.29 -0.25 -25.91
C LYS A 4 -31.99 1.11 -26.11
N LYS A 5 -32.80 1.29 -27.17
CA LYS A 5 -33.45 2.58 -27.47
C LYS A 5 -34.76 2.83 -26.71
N LYS A 6 -35.38 1.84 -26.05
CA LYS A 6 -36.73 1.97 -25.48
C LYS A 6 -36.81 2.53 -24.04
N SER A 7 -35.84 2.30 -23.16
CA SER A 7 -35.88 2.90 -21.80
C SER A 7 -35.56 4.40 -21.82
N PHE A 8 -34.71 4.84 -22.74
CA PHE A 8 -34.43 6.25 -23.04
C PHE A 8 -35.67 6.98 -23.58
N LEU A 9 -36.57 6.28 -24.29
CA LEU A 9 -37.78 6.83 -24.89
C LEU A 9 -38.88 7.20 -23.88
N SER A 10 -38.94 6.59 -22.69
CA SER A 10 -39.96 6.95 -21.66
C SER A 10 -39.63 8.30 -21.00
N ARG A 11 -38.37 8.47 -20.58
CA ARG A 11 -37.86 9.71 -20.00
C ARG A 11 -37.79 10.85 -21.03
N ILE A 12 -37.47 10.53 -22.29
CA ILE A 12 -37.57 11.46 -23.43
C ILE A 12 -39.02 11.77 -23.78
N ARG A 13 -39.95 10.81 -23.76
CA ARG A 13 -41.36 11.07 -24.07
C ARG A 13 -41.98 12.09 -23.12
N LYS A 14 -41.67 12.05 -21.81
CA LYS A 14 -42.13 13.06 -20.84
C LYS A 14 -41.50 14.44 -21.08
N LYS A 15 -40.16 14.53 -21.18
CA LYS A 15 -39.46 15.80 -21.49
C LYS A 15 -39.93 16.44 -22.80
N ASN A 16 -40.11 15.62 -23.83
CA ASN A 16 -40.54 16.08 -25.14
C ASN A 16 -42.05 16.29 -25.25
N HIS A 17 -42.86 15.80 -24.31
CA HIS A 17 -44.31 16.01 -24.34
C HIS A 17 -44.68 17.44 -23.97
N ALA A 18 -44.11 17.97 -22.89
CA ALA A 18 -44.30 19.33 -22.44
C ALA A 18 -43.86 20.35 -23.51
N ILE A 19 -42.66 20.15 -24.08
CA ILE A 19 -42.14 20.95 -25.20
C ILE A 19 -43.07 20.86 -26.42
N ARG A 20 -43.53 19.66 -26.77
CA ARG A 20 -44.43 19.45 -27.90
C ARG A 20 -45.79 20.14 -27.71
N ILE A 21 -46.37 20.12 -26.50
CA ILE A 21 -47.60 20.87 -26.21
C ILE A 21 -47.39 22.37 -26.38
N LYS A 22 -46.28 22.91 -25.87
CA LYS A 22 -45.92 24.32 -26.06
C LYS A 22 -45.81 24.69 -27.54
N GLU A 23 -45.16 23.85 -28.33
CA GLU A 23 -45.03 24.04 -29.79
C GLU A 23 -46.40 23.98 -30.50
N TRP A 24 -47.31 23.10 -30.07
CA TRP A 24 -48.68 23.03 -30.59
C TRP A 24 -49.50 24.29 -30.26
N ILE A 25 -49.42 24.80 -29.03
CA ILE A 25 -50.15 26.00 -28.58
C ILE A 25 -49.61 27.25 -29.29
N THR A 26 -48.29 27.32 -29.49
CA THR A 26 -47.63 28.47 -30.15
C THR A 26 -47.63 28.37 -31.68
N GLY A 27 -48.01 27.23 -32.25
CA GLY A 27 -47.99 26.96 -33.69
C GLY A 27 -46.59 26.79 -34.29
N ARG A 28 -45.53 26.72 -33.46
CA ARG A 28 -44.13 26.62 -33.89
C ARG A 28 -43.66 25.15 -33.90
N VAL A 29 -44.25 24.30 -34.73
CA VAL A 29 -43.95 22.85 -34.75
C VAL A 29 -42.76 22.53 -35.67
N PRO A 30 -41.64 22.00 -35.14
CA PRO A 30 -40.51 21.57 -35.95
C PRO A 30 -40.82 20.32 -36.80
N HIS A 31 -40.16 20.19 -37.95
CA HIS A 31 -40.38 19.07 -38.89
C HIS A 31 -39.98 17.68 -38.36
N TYR A 32 -39.18 17.60 -37.29
CA TYR A 32 -38.68 16.32 -36.78
C TYR A 32 -39.70 15.49 -35.98
N TRP A 33 -40.89 16.01 -35.70
CA TRP A 33 -41.94 15.26 -34.99
C TRP A 33 -42.73 14.28 -35.88
N GLY A 34 -42.62 14.39 -37.21
CA GLY A 34 -43.27 13.50 -38.19
C GLY A 34 -44.65 13.97 -38.67
N GLU A 35 -45.10 13.44 -39.81
CA GLU A 35 -46.25 13.96 -40.60
C GLU A 35 -47.61 13.91 -39.87
N GLY A 36 -47.82 12.95 -38.97
CA GLY A 36 -49.08 12.81 -38.23
C GLY A 36 -49.34 13.91 -37.20
N ILE A 37 -48.29 14.60 -36.74
CA ILE A 37 -48.39 15.63 -35.69
C ILE A 37 -48.89 16.96 -36.23
N GLN A 38 -48.68 17.25 -37.52
CA GLN A 38 -49.15 18.49 -38.13
C GLN A 38 -50.68 18.61 -38.09
N LYS A 39 -51.40 17.49 -38.29
CA LYS A 39 -52.87 17.46 -38.20
C LYS A 39 -53.36 17.86 -36.81
N VAL A 40 -52.78 17.27 -35.76
CA VAL A 40 -53.13 17.59 -34.36
C VAL A 40 -52.81 19.05 -34.03
N SER A 41 -51.65 19.54 -34.46
CA SER A 41 -51.28 20.94 -34.25
C SER A 41 -52.22 21.92 -34.95
N ASN A 42 -52.69 21.58 -36.16
CA ASN A 42 -53.63 22.42 -36.91
C ASN A 42 -55.00 22.48 -36.22
N GLU A 43 -55.52 21.35 -35.73
CA GLU A 43 -56.77 21.31 -34.94
C GLU A 43 -56.65 22.14 -33.65
N ILE A 44 -55.56 21.97 -32.89
CA ILE A 44 -55.30 22.75 -31.67
C ILE A 44 -55.18 24.25 -32.01
N SER A 45 -54.47 24.59 -33.09
CA SER A 45 -54.35 25.98 -33.53
C SER A 45 -55.70 26.57 -33.94
N GLY A 46 -56.58 25.77 -34.55
CA GLY A 46 -57.95 26.17 -34.88
C GLY A 46 -58.83 26.42 -33.65
N ILE A 47 -58.63 25.65 -32.56
CA ILE A 47 -59.33 25.88 -31.28
C ILE A 47 -58.86 27.18 -30.60
N LEU A 48 -57.57 27.50 -30.74
CA LEU A 48 -56.92 28.62 -30.04
C LEU A 48 -56.75 29.89 -30.91
N ASP A 49 -57.32 29.92 -32.12
CA ASP A 49 -57.11 31.00 -33.11
C ASP A 49 -57.57 32.36 -32.58
N LYS A 50 -58.73 32.41 -31.91
CA LYS A 50 -59.35 33.62 -31.33
C LYS A 50 -58.63 34.15 -30.09
N LEU A 51 -57.68 33.42 -29.51
CA LEU A 51 -56.96 33.86 -28.33
C LEU A 51 -55.81 34.81 -28.70
N PRO A 52 -55.55 35.87 -27.89
CA PRO A 52 -54.41 36.76 -28.10
C PRO A 52 -53.07 36.00 -28.06
N SER A 53 -52.08 36.45 -28.86
CA SER A 53 -50.74 35.82 -28.91
C SER A 53 -50.09 35.71 -27.53
N ARG A 54 -50.17 36.78 -26.73
CA ARG A 54 -49.61 36.82 -25.38
C ARG A 54 -50.27 35.81 -24.44
N PHE A 55 -51.58 35.58 -24.56
CA PHE A 55 -52.29 34.57 -23.78
C PHE A 55 -51.84 33.16 -24.17
N LYS A 56 -51.69 32.90 -25.49
CA LYS A 56 -51.17 31.63 -26.00
C LYS A 56 -49.74 31.36 -25.52
N GLU A 57 -48.86 32.35 -25.51
CA GLU A 57 -47.49 32.21 -25.01
C GLU A 57 -47.46 31.84 -23.53
N ASN A 58 -48.21 32.54 -22.69
CA ASN A 58 -48.27 32.25 -21.26
C ASN A 58 -48.92 30.88 -20.98
N LEU A 59 -49.99 30.53 -21.69
CA LEU A 59 -50.60 29.21 -21.62
C LEU A 59 -49.60 28.12 -21.99
N ALA A 60 -48.81 28.33 -23.04
CA ALA A 60 -47.79 27.40 -23.48
C ALA A 60 -46.66 27.23 -22.43
N CYS A 61 -46.25 28.30 -21.77
CA CYS A 61 -45.29 28.26 -20.65
C CYS A 61 -45.86 27.48 -19.45
N VAL A 62 -47.12 27.72 -19.09
CA VAL A 62 -47.82 26.97 -18.03
C VAL A 62 -47.86 25.48 -18.34
N CYS A 63 -48.25 25.08 -19.57
CA CYS A 63 -48.25 23.68 -19.98
C CYS A 63 -46.85 23.05 -20.06
N GLU A 64 -45.78 23.82 -20.26
CA GLU A 64 -44.40 23.31 -20.26
C GLU A 64 -43.84 23.13 -18.83
N SER A 65 -44.37 23.90 -17.87
CA SER A 65 -43.80 24.11 -16.53
C SER A 65 -43.58 22.86 -15.67
N HIS A 66 -44.29 21.76 -15.93
CA HIS A 66 -44.23 20.52 -15.14
C HIS A 66 -42.83 19.94 -14.95
N HIS A 67 -41.88 20.26 -15.85
CA HIS A 67 -40.52 19.74 -15.83
C HIS A 67 -39.45 20.83 -15.64
N ASN A 68 -39.87 22.07 -15.39
CA ASN A 68 -38.97 23.22 -15.33
C ASN A 68 -38.56 23.53 -13.89
N ASN A 69 -37.31 23.89 -13.64
CA ASN A 69 -36.81 24.24 -12.30
C ASN A 69 -36.62 25.75 -12.13
N ASN A 70 -37.48 26.54 -12.78
CA ASN A 70 -37.34 28.01 -12.88
C ASN A 70 -38.68 28.75 -12.67
N LEU A 71 -39.62 28.17 -11.93
CA LEU A 71 -40.94 28.78 -11.73
C LEU A 71 -40.87 30.05 -10.85
N ASP A 72 -39.73 30.34 -10.22
CA ASP A 72 -39.40 31.60 -9.56
C ASP A 72 -39.14 32.77 -10.53
N LYS A 73 -38.95 32.48 -11.83
CA LYS A 73 -38.65 33.50 -12.83
C LYS A 73 -39.90 34.25 -13.27
N HIS A 74 -40.13 35.40 -12.65
CA HIS A 74 -41.32 36.23 -12.90
C HIS A 74 -41.37 36.89 -14.30
N ASP A 75 -40.27 36.90 -15.05
CA ASP A 75 -40.22 37.30 -16.47
C ASP A 75 -40.85 36.25 -17.40
N VAL A 76 -40.78 34.97 -17.01
CA VAL A 76 -41.41 33.84 -17.72
C VAL A 76 -42.79 33.53 -17.14
N PHE A 77 -42.94 33.63 -15.82
CA PHE A 77 -44.15 33.35 -15.07
C PHE A 77 -44.61 34.59 -14.29
N PRO A 78 -45.22 35.58 -14.96
CA PRO A 78 -45.63 36.83 -14.33
C PRO A 78 -46.70 36.62 -13.25
N LEU A 79 -46.53 37.30 -12.11
CA LEU A 79 -47.48 37.29 -10.99
C LEU A 79 -48.79 38.05 -11.30
N CYS A 80 -48.72 39.08 -12.15
CA CYS A 80 -49.86 39.88 -12.57
C CYS A 80 -49.81 40.16 -14.07
N GLN A 81 -50.41 39.26 -14.86
CA GLN A 81 -50.45 39.36 -16.30
C GLN A 81 -51.77 39.92 -16.78
N LYS A 82 -51.75 41.12 -17.38
CA LYS A 82 -52.93 41.79 -17.96
C LYS A 82 -53.27 41.23 -19.34
N TYR A 83 -54.55 40.90 -19.56
CA TYR A 83 -55.09 40.45 -20.85
C TYR A 83 -56.16 41.38 -21.42
N GLY A 84 -56.63 42.36 -20.65
CA GLY A 84 -57.54 43.39 -21.11
C GLY A 84 -57.51 44.63 -20.21
N ASN A 85 -58.53 45.48 -20.34
CA ASN A 85 -58.61 46.80 -19.70
C ASN A 85 -59.33 46.78 -18.36
N HIS A 86 -60.13 45.75 -18.08
CA HIS A 86 -60.82 45.62 -16.81
C HIS A 86 -59.86 45.10 -15.73
N ARG A 87 -60.01 45.58 -14.49
CA ARG A 87 -59.15 45.19 -13.36
C ARG A 87 -59.12 43.67 -13.08
N ASN A 88 -60.16 42.94 -13.49
CA ASN A 88 -60.26 41.48 -13.35
C ASN A 88 -59.73 40.71 -14.56
N GLU A 89 -59.33 41.38 -15.65
CA GLU A 89 -58.72 40.74 -16.83
C GLU A 89 -57.22 40.56 -16.62
N VAL A 90 -56.86 39.96 -15.47
CA VAL A 90 -55.50 39.67 -15.04
C VAL A 90 -55.39 38.21 -14.62
N ALA A 91 -54.20 37.63 -14.71
CA ALA A 91 -53.92 36.28 -14.19
C ALA A 91 -52.55 36.20 -13.52
N ASN A 92 -52.46 35.39 -12.47
CA ASN A 92 -51.20 34.94 -11.91
C ASN A 92 -50.73 33.68 -12.66
N VAL A 93 -49.84 33.88 -13.63
CA VAL A 93 -49.36 32.80 -14.52
C VAL A 93 -48.49 31.81 -13.75
N GLN A 94 -47.73 32.30 -12.77
CA GLN A 94 -46.93 31.44 -11.90
C GLN A 94 -47.80 30.51 -11.07
N TYR A 95 -48.83 31.03 -10.39
CA TYR A 95 -49.69 30.22 -9.55
C TYR A 95 -50.39 29.11 -10.36
N ALA A 96 -50.86 29.43 -11.58
CA ALA A 96 -51.40 28.42 -12.49
C ALA A 96 -50.38 27.31 -12.81
N ALA A 97 -49.11 27.66 -13.06
CA ALA A 97 -48.04 26.69 -13.28
C ALA A 97 -47.75 25.83 -12.04
N LEU A 98 -47.73 26.42 -10.84
CA LEU A 98 -47.49 25.70 -9.57
C LEU A 98 -48.60 24.66 -9.31
N ILE A 99 -49.87 25.05 -9.45
CA ILE A 99 -51.02 24.14 -9.29
C ILE A 99 -50.96 23.01 -10.31
N LEU A 100 -50.72 23.34 -11.58
CA LEU A 100 -50.68 22.37 -12.67
C LEU A 100 -49.52 21.36 -12.49
N ARG A 101 -48.33 21.81 -12.05
CA ARG A 101 -47.20 20.94 -11.68
C ARG A 101 -47.59 19.95 -10.60
N THR A 102 -48.17 20.42 -9.50
CA THR A 102 -48.58 19.56 -8.38
C THR A 102 -49.65 18.57 -8.79
N ALA A 103 -50.64 18.99 -9.58
CA ALA A 103 -51.71 18.12 -10.08
C ALA A 103 -51.17 16.95 -10.92
N ASP A 104 -50.26 17.20 -11.87
CA ASP A 104 -49.66 16.13 -12.69
C ASP A 104 -48.78 15.18 -11.85
N LEU A 105 -48.08 15.74 -10.86
CA LEU A 105 -47.21 15.00 -9.96
C LEU A 105 -47.98 14.03 -9.05
N ILE A 106 -49.15 14.42 -8.55
CA ILE A 106 -49.96 13.56 -7.67
C ILE A 106 -50.92 12.66 -8.43
N HIS A 107 -51.05 12.81 -9.75
CA HIS A 107 -51.90 11.96 -10.57
C HIS A 107 -51.25 10.60 -10.86
N VAL A 108 -51.16 9.76 -9.82
CA VAL A 108 -50.55 8.42 -9.87
C VAL A 108 -51.56 7.29 -9.64
N THR A 109 -52.83 7.55 -9.90
CA THR A 109 -53.96 6.67 -9.63
C THR A 109 -54.35 5.81 -10.83
N LYS A 110 -55.06 4.70 -10.56
CA LYS A 110 -55.49 3.71 -11.56
C LYS A 110 -56.33 4.25 -12.73
N ASP A 111 -56.99 5.40 -12.57
CA ASP A 111 -57.77 6.06 -13.64
C ASP A 111 -56.89 6.64 -14.76
N ARG A 112 -55.60 6.92 -14.47
CA ARG A 112 -54.62 7.33 -15.50
C ARG A 112 -54.26 6.18 -16.44
N THR A 113 -54.50 4.93 -16.02
CA THR A 113 -54.12 3.72 -16.75
C THR A 113 -55.18 2.62 -16.64
N PRO A 114 -56.23 2.64 -17.49
CA PRO A 114 -57.28 1.63 -17.48
C PRO A 114 -56.72 0.21 -17.68
N SER A 115 -57.21 -0.75 -16.89
CA SER A 115 -56.69 -2.13 -16.87
C SER A 115 -56.91 -2.88 -18.19
N GLU A 116 -57.96 -2.52 -18.91
CA GLU A 116 -58.33 -3.01 -20.22
C GLU A 116 -57.32 -2.57 -21.28
N MET A 117 -56.85 -1.32 -21.18
CA MET A 117 -55.86 -0.75 -22.10
C MET A 117 -54.50 -1.44 -21.95
N TYR A 118 -54.11 -1.81 -20.72
CA TYR A 118 -52.90 -2.59 -20.46
C TYR A 118 -52.91 -3.93 -21.18
N LYS A 119 -54.03 -4.66 -21.08
CA LYS A 119 -54.22 -5.97 -21.70
C LYS A 119 -54.17 -5.89 -23.23
N ILE A 120 -54.67 -4.80 -23.81
CA ILE A 120 -54.68 -4.55 -25.26
C ILE A 120 -53.30 -4.15 -25.78
N ILE A 121 -52.58 -3.26 -25.08
CA ILE A 121 -51.29 -2.73 -25.52
C ILE A 121 -50.19 -3.81 -25.45
N GLY A 122 -50.31 -4.79 -24.55
CA GLY A 122 -49.37 -5.91 -24.46
C GLY A 122 -47.94 -5.44 -24.12
N LEU A 123 -47.81 -4.61 -23.09
CA LEU A 123 -46.51 -4.08 -22.64
C LEU A 123 -45.58 -5.21 -22.20
N THR A 124 -44.43 -5.34 -22.88
CA THR A 124 -43.37 -6.32 -22.54
C THR A 124 -42.12 -5.67 -21.94
N ASP A 125 -42.08 -4.34 -21.87
CA ASP A 125 -40.95 -3.60 -21.30
C ASP A 125 -41.06 -3.57 -19.76
N PRO A 126 -40.05 -4.04 -19.01
CA PRO A 126 -40.13 -4.14 -17.56
C PRO A 126 -40.46 -2.82 -16.85
N LEU A 127 -39.85 -1.70 -17.28
CA LEU A 127 -40.11 -0.39 -16.68
C LEU A 127 -41.54 0.10 -16.97
N GLY A 128 -42.03 -0.13 -18.18
CA GLY A 128 -43.42 0.19 -18.55
C GLY A 128 -44.44 -0.66 -17.79
N VAL A 129 -44.13 -1.94 -17.54
CA VAL A 129 -44.95 -2.84 -16.71
C VAL A 129 -44.96 -2.38 -15.26
N ASP A 130 -43.81 -2.03 -14.70
CA ASP A 130 -43.68 -1.58 -13.31
C ASP A 130 -44.41 -0.24 -13.07
N GLU A 131 -44.25 0.74 -13.98
CA GLU A 131 -44.98 2.02 -13.93
C GLU A 131 -46.50 1.81 -13.95
N TRP A 132 -46.97 0.84 -14.72
CA TRP A 132 -48.39 0.51 -14.82
C TRP A 132 -48.91 -0.21 -13.57
N LYS A 133 -48.15 -1.19 -13.05
CA LYS A 133 -48.49 -1.89 -11.80
C LYS A 133 -48.52 -0.94 -10.61
N LYS A 134 -47.62 0.03 -10.56
CA LYS A 134 -47.60 1.12 -9.56
C LYS A 134 -48.93 1.90 -9.55
N GLN A 135 -49.38 2.32 -10.73
CA GLN A 135 -50.62 3.11 -10.87
C GLN A 135 -51.87 2.25 -10.59
N LEU A 136 -51.88 0.97 -10.99
CA LEU A 136 -52.97 0.04 -10.68
C LEU A 136 -53.16 -0.20 -9.18
N GLY A 137 -52.07 -0.30 -8.41
CA GLY A 137 -52.15 -0.47 -6.96
C GLY A 137 -52.57 0.80 -6.20
N THR A 138 -52.45 1.97 -6.82
CA THR A 138 -52.84 3.25 -6.21
C THR A 138 -54.30 3.57 -6.50
N PHE A 139 -55.15 3.47 -5.49
CA PHE A 139 -56.60 3.59 -5.66
C PHE A 139 -57.18 4.89 -5.10
N SER A 140 -56.43 5.68 -4.33
CA SER A 140 -56.91 6.95 -3.78
C SER A 140 -55.79 7.99 -3.69
N VAL A 141 -56.07 9.20 -4.15
CA VAL A 141 -55.32 10.43 -3.87
C VAL A 141 -56.35 11.50 -3.50
N ASN A 142 -56.40 11.90 -2.22
CA ASN A 142 -57.47 12.72 -1.66
C ASN A 142 -56.98 13.60 -0.50
N MET A 143 -57.85 14.46 0.03
CA MET A 143 -57.61 15.12 1.32
C MET A 143 -57.58 14.08 2.45
N LEU A 144 -56.82 14.34 3.52
CA LEU A 144 -56.81 13.47 4.70
C LEU A 144 -58.18 13.41 5.39
N THR A 145 -58.91 14.52 5.41
CA THR A 145 -60.22 14.62 6.03
C THR A 145 -61.31 14.86 4.97
N ARG A 146 -62.58 14.63 5.32
CA ARG A 146 -63.72 14.80 4.41
C ARG A 146 -64.06 16.26 4.10
N GLN A 147 -63.63 17.22 4.93
CA GLN A 147 -63.95 18.63 4.78
C GLN A 147 -62.67 19.46 4.88
N PHE A 148 -62.49 20.39 3.93
CA PHE A 148 -61.34 21.28 3.95
C PHE A 148 -61.53 22.37 5.01
N ASP A 149 -60.80 22.24 6.11
CA ASP A 149 -60.60 23.28 7.12
C ASP A 149 -59.21 23.92 6.94
N PRO A 150 -59.11 25.21 6.56
CA PRO A 150 -57.85 25.93 6.41
C PRO A 150 -57.04 26.07 7.70
N GLN A 151 -57.66 25.93 8.87
CA GLN A 151 -56.97 26.01 10.16
C GLN A 151 -56.38 24.66 10.60
N ASP A 152 -56.84 23.56 10.01
CA ASP A 152 -56.32 22.23 10.30
C ASP A 152 -55.00 21.99 9.55
N ARG A 153 -53.93 21.76 10.34
CA ARG A 153 -52.60 21.48 9.80
C ARG A 153 -52.56 20.22 8.94
N ASP A 154 -53.42 19.24 9.19
CA ASP A 154 -53.45 17.99 8.45
C ASP A 154 -54.14 18.12 7.08
N ASN A 155 -55.01 19.12 6.89
CA ASN A 155 -55.61 19.43 5.58
C ASN A 155 -54.62 20.05 4.58
N HIS A 156 -53.42 20.41 5.03
CA HIS A 156 -52.32 20.80 4.16
C HIS A 156 -51.54 19.60 3.60
N TYR A 157 -51.93 18.36 3.89
CA TYR A 157 -51.30 17.17 3.32
C TYR A 157 -52.25 16.44 2.39
N ILE A 158 -51.68 15.83 1.35
CA ILE A 158 -52.40 14.98 0.41
C ILE A 158 -52.31 13.55 0.91
N SER A 159 -53.45 12.89 1.12
CA SER A 159 -53.52 11.46 1.44
C SER A 159 -53.36 10.64 0.15
N LEU A 160 -52.49 9.63 0.18
CA LEU A 160 -52.37 8.67 -0.91
C LEU A 160 -52.47 7.25 -0.37
N SER A 161 -53.42 6.46 -0.89
CA SER A 161 -53.63 5.08 -0.48
C SER A 161 -53.37 4.10 -1.63
N ALA A 162 -52.58 3.07 -1.36
CA ALA A 162 -52.22 2.05 -2.34
C ALA A 162 -51.97 0.67 -1.71
N ASP A 163 -52.40 -0.39 -2.38
CA ASP A 163 -52.21 -1.78 -1.95
C ASP A 163 -51.51 -2.58 -3.05
N PHE A 164 -50.54 -3.42 -2.66
CA PHE A 164 -49.75 -4.23 -3.59
C PHE A 164 -49.65 -5.70 -3.15
N THR A 165 -49.67 -6.61 -4.13
CA THR A 165 -49.36 -8.04 -3.93
C THR A 165 -47.89 -8.35 -4.21
N GLU A 166 -47.21 -7.50 -4.99
CA GLU A 166 -45.82 -7.65 -5.39
C GLU A 166 -44.96 -6.55 -4.76
N GLU A 167 -43.73 -6.90 -4.37
CA GLU A 167 -42.82 -5.95 -3.69
C GLU A 167 -42.35 -4.83 -4.63
N ARG A 168 -42.03 -5.13 -5.91
CA ARG A 168 -41.44 -4.15 -6.84
C ARG A 168 -42.32 -2.91 -7.09
N PRO A 169 -43.64 -3.04 -7.36
CA PRO A 169 -44.52 -1.87 -7.51
C PRO A 169 -44.63 -1.03 -6.25
N PHE A 170 -44.63 -1.66 -5.06
CA PHE A 170 -44.59 -0.96 -3.77
C PHE A 170 -43.36 -0.05 -3.69
N PHE A 171 -42.17 -0.59 -3.95
CA PHE A 171 -40.92 0.18 -3.95
C PHE A 171 -40.94 1.34 -4.95
N SER A 172 -41.41 1.07 -6.17
CA SER A 172 -41.49 2.09 -7.21
C SER A 172 -42.39 3.26 -6.81
N LEU A 173 -43.49 2.98 -6.10
CA LEU A 173 -44.34 4.03 -5.56
C LEU A 173 -43.65 4.79 -4.42
N THR A 174 -43.05 4.09 -3.45
CA THR A 174 -42.37 4.73 -2.31
C THR A 174 -41.26 5.67 -2.76
N GLU A 175 -40.40 5.25 -3.69
CA GLU A 175 -39.35 6.08 -4.27
C GLU A 175 -39.92 7.31 -5.01
N TYR A 176 -40.99 7.11 -5.78
CA TYR A 176 -41.70 8.19 -6.45
C TYR A 176 -42.25 9.22 -5.47
N LEU A 177 -42.78 8.79 -4.32
CA LEU A 177 -43.36 9.71 -3.32
C LEU A 177 -42.32 10.56 -2.61
N VAL A 178 -41.11 10.03 -2.39
CA VAL A 178 -40.00 10.82 -1.89
C VAL A 178 -39.68 11.96 -2.87
N TYR A 179 -39.57 11.63 -4.16
CA TYR A 179 -39.40 12.63 -5.21
C TYR A 179 -40.56 13.63 -5.23
N ALA A 180 -41.80 13.16 -5.26
CA ALA A 180 -42.99 14.01 -5.29
C ALA A 180 -43.08 14.97 -4.10
N ASN A 181 -42.74 14.49 -2.89
CA ASN A 181 -42.68 15.36 -1.72
C ASN A 181 -41.65 16.47 -1.87
N SER A 182 -40.45 16.16 -2.37
CA SER A 182 -39.41 17.18 -2.60
C SER A 182 -39.86 18.26 -3.61
N GLU A 183 -40.62 17.86 -4.63
CA GLU A 183 -41.17 18.76 -5.65
C GLU A 183 -42.31 19.64 -5.11
N ILE A 184 -43.17 19.10 -4.23
CA ILE A 184 -44.22 19.87 -3.55
C ILE A 184 -43.60 20.89 -2.59
N GLU A 185 -42.59 20.50 -1.81
CA GLU A 185 -41.86 21.42 -0.94
C GLU A 185 -41.23 22.56 -1.74
N GLN A 186 -40.60 22.26 -2.88
CA GLN A 186 -40.02 23.29 -3.73
C GLN A 186 -41.10 24.21 -4.35
N THR A 187 -42.22 23.64 -4.79
CA THR A 187 -43.39 24.39 -5.30
C THR A 187 -43.93 25.34 -4.24
N LYS A 188 -44.03 24.86 -3.00
CA LYS A 188 -44.44 25.68 -1.85
C LYS A 188 -43.45 26.82 -1.58
N ARG A 189 -42.14 26.57 -1.61
CA ARG A 189 -41.13 27.63 -1.44
C ARG A 189 -41.28 28.74 -2.48
N TRP A 190 -41.55 28.40 -3.74
CA TRP A 190 -41.81 29.40 -4.78
C TRP A 190 -43.09 30.20 -4.51
N ALA A 191 -44.19 29.52 -4.17
CA ALA A 191 -45.44 30.20 -3.80
C ALA A 191 -45.27 31.14 -2.60
N ASP A 192 -44.58 30.68 -1.55
CA ASP A 192 -44.33 31.43 -0.32
C ASP A 192 -43.43 32.66 -0.60
N ALA A 193 -42.39 32.52 -1.43
CA ALA A 193 -41.52 33.63 -1.82
C ALA A 193 -42.28 34.71 -2.60
N SER A 194 -43.23 34.30 -3.46
CA SER A 194 -44.02 35.25 -4.24
C SER A 194 -45.01 36.06 -3.40
N GLN A 195 -45.33 35.63 -2.17
CA GLN A 195 -46.22 36.37 -1.24
C GLN A 195 -45.69 37.75 -0.83
N GLU A 196 -44.39 38.03 -1.02
CA GLU A 196 -43.82 39.36 -0.80
C GLU A 196 -44.40 40.42 -1.77
N SER A 197 -44.91 39.98 -2.93
CA SER A 197 -45.57 40.84 -3.91
C SER A 197 -47.05 41.04 -3.56
N PRO A 198 -47.57 42.28 -3.57
CA PRO A 198 -49.00 42.55 -3.37
C PRO A 198 -49.90 41.79 -4.35
N ASP A 199 -49.45 41.56 -5.58
CA ASP A 199 -50.21 40.87 -6.63
C ASP A 199 -50.39 39.36 -6.41
N ALA A 200 -49.66 38.76 -5.44
CA ALA A 200 -49.66 37.32 -5.19
C ALA A 200 -50.30 36.92 -3.84
N GLN A 201 -50.69 37.89 -3.01
CA GLN A 201 -51.20 37.65 -1.65
C GLN A 201 -52.49 36.81 -1.61
N ASP A 202 -53.33 36.92 -2.65
CA ASP A 202 -54.57 36.15 -2.75
C ASP A 202 -54.37 34.70 -3.24
N TYR A 203 -53.14 34.33 -3.62
CA TYR A 203 -52.82 33.05 -4.27
C TYR A 203 -52.08 32.10 -3.35
N ILE A 204 -52.82 31.44 -2.44
CA ILE A 204 -52.25 30.57 -1.40
C ILE A 204 -52.06 29.15 -1.93
N PHE A 205 -50.83 28.62 -1.83
CA PHE A 205 -50.55 27.21 -2.14
C PHE A 205 -50.77 26.33 -0.90
N PRO A 206 -51.80 25.46 -0.89
CA PRO A 206 -52.28 24.86 0.35
C PRO A 206 -51.49 23.62 0.80
N TRP A 207 -50.69 23.00 -0.06
CA TRP A 207 -50.08 21.70 0.22
C TRP A 207 -48.66 21.81 0.78
N ARG A 208 -48.35 20.97 1.77
CA ARG A 208 -47.03 20.81 2.39
C ARG A 208 -46.34 19.50 2.00
N GLY A 209 -47.09 18.51 1.53
CA GLY A 209 -46.57 17.21 1.12
C GLY A 209 -47.67 16.16 1.03
N ILE A 210 -47.25 14.91 0.93
CA ILE A 210 -48.07 13.71 0.76
C ILE A 210 -47.87 12.82 1.99
N LYS A 211 -48.97 12.37 2.60
CA LYS A 211 -49.01 11.33 3.63
C LYS A 211 -49.42 9.99 2.98
N PRO A 212 -48.50 9.03 2.82
CA PRO A 212 -48.83 7.72 2.26
C PRO A 212 -49.48 6.77 3.29
N ASP A 213 -50.52 6.06 2.87
CA ASP A 213 -51.06 4.83 3.47
C ASP A 213 -50.89 3.70 2.44
N ILE A 214 -49.68 3.14 2.37
CA ILE A 214 -49.32 2.12 1.38
C ILE A 214 -49.10 0.78 2.09
N ARG A 215 -49.68 -0.30 1.55
CA ARG A 215 -49.56 -1.64 2.11
C ARG A 215 -49.09 -2.64 1.06
N VAL A 216 -48.45 -3.70 1.54
CA VAL A 216 -48.10 -4.88 0.76
C VAL A 216 -48.60 -6.12 1.50
N GLU A 217 -49.16 -7.10 0.81
CA GLU A 217 -49.61 -8.34 1.43
C GLU A 217 -48.43 -9.08 2.10
N GLY A 218 -48.57 -9.45 3.38
CA GLY A 218 -47.55 -10.12 4.20
C GLY A 218 -47.04 -9.26 5.37
N ASN A 219 -45.92 -9.66 5.98
CA ASN A 219 -45.30 -8.89 7.05
C ASN A 219 -44.88 -7.50 6.55
N LEU A 220 -45.29 -6.45 7.29
CA LEU A 220 -44.97 -5.08 6.92
C LEU A 220 -43.46 -4.92 6.90
N PRO A 221 -42.88 -4.53 5.77
CA PRO A 221 -41.44 -4.44 5.70
C PRO A 221 -40.94 -3.18 6.42
N LYS A 222 -39.76 -3.26 7.04
CA LYS A 222 -39.17 -2.11 7.73
C LYS A 222 -38.33 -1.28 6.76
N LEU A 223 -38.65 0.00 6.64
CA LEU A 223 -37.82 0.97 5.90
C LEU A 223 -36.51 1.21 6.66
N MET A 224 -35.41 1.15 5.93
CA MET A 224 -34.04 1.30 6.41
C MET A 224 -33.32 2.25 5.48
N LYS A 225 -32.41 3.07 5.99
CA LYS A 225 -31.58 3.95 5.17
C LYS A 225 -30.16 3.92 5.69
N PHE A 226 -29.18 4.11 4.81
CA PHE A 226 -27.82 4.34 5.26
C PHE A 226 -27.75 5.62 6.10
N ASN A 227 -27.17 5.48 7.29
CA ASN A 227 -26.78 6.61 8.12
C ASN A 227 -25.24 6.71 8.11
N LEU A 228 -24.72 7.93 7.99
CA LEU A 228 -23.27 8.19 7.97
C LEU A 228 -22.77 8.49 9.38
N ASP A 229 -21.80 7.71 9.85
CA ASP A 229 -21.05 8.06 11.06
C ASP A 229 -20.03 9.16 10.74
N ARG A 230 -20.36 10.41 11.06
CA ARG A 230 -19.59 11.60 10.66
C ARG A 230 -18.13 11.56 11.13
N GLY A 231 -17.85 11.04 12.31
CA GLY A 231 -16.48 10.95 12.85
C GLY A 231 -15.63 9.99 12.03
N LYS A 232 -16.16 8.79 11.75
CA LYS A 232 -15.44 7.75 11.00
C LYS A 232 -15.34 8.04 9.50
N LEU A 233 -16.24 8.86 8.96
CA LEU A 233 -16.15 9.33 7.58
C LEU A 233 -14.93 10.23 7.37
N LEU A 234 -14.60 11.08 8.36
CA LEU A 234 -13.40 11.92 8.30
C LEU A 234 -12.14 11.06 8.30
N ASP A 235 -12.06 10.05 9.18
CA ASP A 235 -10.95 9.08 9.18
C ASP A 235 -10.80 8.36 7.83
N LEU A 236 -11.92 8.08 7.16
CA LEU A 236 -11.95 7.45 5.84
C LEU A 236 -11.48 8.38 4.70
N LEU A 237 -11.83 9.67 4.77
CA LEU A 237 -11.56 10.67 3.74
C LEU A 237 -10.16 11.29 3.87
N VAL A 238 -9.63 11.38 5.09
CA VAL A 238 -8.29 11.93 5.38
C VAL A 238 -7.18 10.97 4.89
N GLY A 239 -7.49 9.69 4.65
CA GLY A 239 -6.54 8.63 4.27
C GLY A 239 -6.40 8.27 2.77
N HIS A 240 -6.83 9.12 1.82
CA HIS A 240 -6.79 8.98 0.33
C HIS A 240 -8.00 8.34 -0.38
N THR A 241 -8.09 8.65 -1.70
CA THR A 241 -9.16 8.34 -2.68
C THR A 241 -9.86 7.00 -2.46
N ILE A 242 -11.16 7.07 -2.14
CA ILE A 242 -12.04 5.91 -1.94
C ILE A 242 -12.23 5.21 -3.30
N TYR A 243 -11.33 4.25 -3.55
CA TYR A 243 -11.32 3.19 -4.58
C TYR A 243 -11.34 3.60 -6.07
N ASN A 244 -10.22 3.36 -6.77
CA ASN A 244 -10.14 3.38 -8.24
C ASN A 244 -10.23 1.97 -8.88
N ASP A 245 -10.19 0.89 -8.09
CA ASP A 245 -10.19 -0.50 -8.59
C ASP A 245 -11.50 -1.25 -8.18
N PRO A 246 -12.36 -1.66 -9.14
CA PRO A 246 -13.58 -2.39 -8.85
C PRO A 246 -13.35 -3.78 -8.24
N THR A 247 -12.16 -4.37 -8.39
CA THR A 247 -11.84 -5.70 -7.82
C THR A 247 -11.83 -5.71 -6.29
N VAL A 248 -11.65 -4.54 -5.67
CA VAL A 248 -11.70 -4.36 -4.22
C VAL A 248 -13.06 -4.76 -3.64
N ALA A 249 -14.16 -4.57 -4.38
CA ALA A 249 -15.49 -4.99 -3.92
C ALA A 249 -15.56 -6.51 -3.63
N ILE A 250 -14.94 -7.31 -4.50
CA ILE A 250 -14.87 -8.77 -4.36
C ILE A 250 -14.01 -9.13 -3.14
N ARG A 251 -12.87 -8.45 -2.95
CA ARG A 251 -12.01 -8.63 -1.78
C ARG A 251 -12.76 -8.38 -0.48
N GLU A 252 -13.44 -7.24 -0.35
CA GLU A 252 -14.16 -6.85 0.88
C GLU A 252 -15.29 -7.83 1.22
N LEU A 253 -16.03 -8.31 0.20
CA LEU A 253 -17.06 -9.33 0.39
C LEU A 253 -16.50 -10.65 0.93
N LEU A 254 -15.40 -11.12 0.35
CA LEU A 254 -14.77 -12.36 0.77
C LEU A 254 -14.17 -12.23 2.17
N GLN A 255 -13.56 -11.09 2.48
CA GLN A 255 -13.06 -10.81 3.84
C GLN A 255 -14.18 -10.84 4.88
N ASN A 256 -15.33 -10.22 4.59
CA ASN A 256 -16.48 -10.26 5.51
C ASN A 256 -17.01 -11.69 5.70
N GLY A 257 -17.11 -12.49 4.62
CA GLY A 257 -17.51 -13.89 4.71
C GLY A 257 -16.51 -14.73 5.49
N ILE A 258 -15.20 -14.53 5.26
CA ILE A 258 -14.12 -15.20 5.99
C ILE A 258 -14.19 -14.85 7.48
N ASP A 259 -14.33 -13.58 7.84
CA ASP A 259 -14.47 -13.14 9.24
C ASP A 259 -15.72 -13.74 9.91
N ALA A 260 -16.85 -13.83 9.18
CA ALA A 260 -18.08 -14.42 9.69
C ALA A 260 -17.90 -15.92 10.00
N VAL A 261 -17.23 -16.66 9.11
CA VAL A 261 -16.89 -18.08 9.28
C VAL A 261 -15.92 -18.28 10.43
N ARG A 262 -14.83 -17.50 10.48
CA ARG A 262 -13.84 -17.59 11.55
C ARG A 262 -14.43 -17.26 12.91
N TYR A 263 -15.33 -16.27 12.98
CA TYR A 263 -15.96 -15.89 14.24
C TYR A 263 -16.93 -16.96 14.73
N GLN A 264 -17.72 -17.55 13.84
CA GLN A 264 -18.55 -18.71 14.18
C GLN A 264 -17.70 -19.86 14.73
N TYR A 265 -16.64 -20.22 14.03
CA TYR A 265 -15.70 -21.26 14.44
C TYR A 265 -15.08 -20.98 15.82
N TYR A 266 -14.65 -19.74 16.07
CA TYR A 266 -14.13 -19.30 17.37
C TYR A 266 -15.15 -19.48 18.51
N LEU A 267 -16.41 -19.12 18.30
CA LEU A 267 -17.47 -19.30 19.29
C LEU A 267 -17.80 -20.77 19.54
N GLU A 268 -17.79 -21.60 18.50
CA GLU A 268 -18.04 -23.03 18.62
C GLU A 268 -16.88 -23.74 19.33
N ASN A 269 -15.63 -23.41 19.03
CA ASN A 269 -14.48 -23.95 19.74
C ASN A 269 -14.48 -23.60 21.22
N LYS A 270 -14.87 -22.37 21.59
CA LYS A 270 -15.08 -22.00 23.00
C LYS A 270 -16.10 -22.89 23.71
N LYS A 271 -17.10 -23.41 22.99
CA LYS A 271 -18.14 -24.29 23.53
C LYS A 271 -17.76 -25.77 23.51
N MET A 272 -17.04 -26.21 22.47
CA MET A 272 -16.81 -27.63 22.15
C MET A 272 -15.38 -28.12 22.38
N GLY A 273 -14.42 -27.25 22.72
CA GLY A 273 -13.03 -27.60 23.02
C GLY A 273 -12.25 -28.11 21.81
N ASP A 274 -12.11 -27.27 20.78
CA ASP A 274 -11.32 -27.52 19.54
C ASP A 274 -11.79 -28.70 18.66
N LYS A 275 -13.06 -29.09 18.78
CA LYS A 275 -13.69 -30.12 17.94
C LYS A 275 -14.60 -29.56 16.84
N ALA A 276 -14.74 -28.24 16.73
CA ALA A 276 -15.60 -27.66 15.71
C ALA A 276 -14.97 -27.82 14.31
N ALA A 277 -15.81 -27.92 13.28
CA ALA A 277 -15.34 -27.85 11.90
C ALA A 277 -15.40 -26.39 11.45
N ILE A 278 -14.33 -25.89 10.83
CA ILE A 278 -14.37 -24.55 10.24
C ILE A 278 -15.30 -24.55 9.02
N GLY A 279 -16.10 -23.49 8.90
CA GLY A 279 -16.99 -23.30 7.75
C GLY A 279 -16.23 -22.96 6.45
N ASN A 280 -16.99 -22.56 5.43
CA ASN A 280 -16.48 -22.18 4.13
C ASN A 280 -17.20 -20.95 3.55
N VAL A 281 -16.53 -20.29 2.60
CA VAL A 281 -17.11 -19.25 1.75
C VAL A 281 -17.19 -19.77 0.33
N ARG A 282 -18.37 -19.71 -0.27
CA ARG A 282 -18.64 -20.14 -1.64
C ARG A 282 -18.89 -18.94 -2.53
N VAL A 283 -18.23 -18.92 -3.68
CA VAL A 283 -18.42 -17.90 -4.71
C VAL A 283 -18.94 -18.57 -5.97
N HIS A 284 -20.08 -18.11 -6.45
CA HIS A 284 -20.67 -18.57 -7.70
C HIS A 284 -20.71 -17.41 -8.69
N TRP A 285 -20.15 -17.64 -9.88
CA TRP A 285 -20.13 -16.67 -10.97
C TRP A 285 -20.93 -17.20 -12.16
N ASN A 286 -21.92 -16.43 -12.61
CA ASN A 286 -22.70 -16.72 -13.81
C ASN A 286 -22.45 -15.68 -14.90
N HIS A 287 -21.72 -16.09 -15.95
CA HIS A 287 -21.40 -15.24 -17.10
C HIS A 287 -22.63 -14.71 -17.85
N ASN A 288 -23.67 -15.54 -17.98
CA ASN A 288 -24.84 -15.22 -18.80
C ASN A 288 -25.71 -14.14 -18.14
N SER A 289 -25.97 -14.27 -16.84
CA SER A 289 -26.75 -13.30 -16.07
C SER A 289 -25.92 -12.14 -15.52
N LYS A 290 -24.58 -12.24 -15.58
CA LYS A 290 -23.61 -11.37 -14.87
C LYS A 290 -23.90 -11.32 -13.37
N GLU A 291 -24.25 -12.47 -12.81
CA GLU A 291 -24.60 -12.59 -11.40
C GLU A 291 -23.43 -13.18 -10.61
N LEU A 292 -22.99 -12.44 -9.59
CA LEU A 292 -22.00 -12.87 -8.61
C LEU A 292 -22.71 -13.14 -7.29
N VAL A 293 -22.58 -14.37 -6.79
CA VAL A 293 -23.12 -14.79 -5.50
C VAL A 293 -21.96 -15.13 -4.58
N VAL A 294 -21.92 -14.50 -3.40
CA VAL A 294 -20.99 -14.86 -2.31
C VAL A 294 -21.84 -15.38 -1.16
N HIS A 295 -21.57 -16.59 -0.70
CA HIS A 295 -22.30 -17.26 0.36
C HIS A 295 -21.33 -17.81 1.40
N ASP A 296 -21.46 -17.35 2.65
CA ASP A 296 -20.76 -17.92 3.80
C ASP A 296 -21.74 -18.65 4.73
N ASN A 297 -21.27 -19.71 5.37
CA ASN A 297 -21.99 -20.40 6.45
C ASN A 297 -21.50 -19.94 7.84
N GLY A 298 -21.15 -18.66 7.97
CA GLY A 298 -20.65 -18.07 9.20
C GLY A 298 -21.75 -17.70 10.21
N ILE A 299 -21.41 -16.77 11.10
CA ILE A 299 -22.28 -16.35 12.21
C ILE A 299 -23.61 -15.71 11.76
N GLY A 300 -23.61 -15.09 10.58
CA GLY A 300 -24.72 -14.28 10.07
C GLY A 300 -25.08 -13.07 10.94
N MET A 301 -26.13 -12.35 10.52
CA MET A 301 -26.59 -11.11 11.15
C MET A 301 -28.01 -11.25 11.72
N ASN A 302 -28.25 -10.59 12.86
CA ASN A 302 -29.57 -10.34 13.41
C ASN A 302 -30.00 -8.88 13.14
N LEU A 303 -31.22 -8.50 13.53
CA LEU A 303 -31.77 -7.16 13.32
C LEU A 303 -30.84 -6.05 13.84
N THR A 304 -30.29 -6.21 15.04
CA THR A 304 -29.39 -5.23 15.67
C THR A 304 -28.12 -5.01 14.84
N ILE A 305 -27.46 -6.09 14.39
CA ILE A 305 -26.26 -5.98 13.54
C ILE A 305 -26.59 -5.28 12.22
N ILE A 306 -27.74 -5.61 11.63
CA ILE A 306 -28.21 -4.97 10.40
C ILE A 306 -28.40 -3.47 10.62
N THR A 307 -29.10 -3.06 11.68
CA THR A 307 -29.40 -1.66 11.96
C THR A 307 -28.17 -0.84 12.37
N GLU A 308 -27.27 -1.42 13.17
CA GLU A 308 -26.16 -0.68 13.83
C GLU A 308 -24.83 -0.76 13.09
N HIS A 309 -24.66 -1.77 12.21
CA HIS A 309 -23.41 -2.00 11.50
C HIS A 309 -23.58 -2.08 9.98
N LEU A 310 -24.52 -2.88 9.46
CA LEU A 310 -24.71 -2.96 8.01
C LEU A 310 -25.20 -1.63 7.43
N MET A 311 -26.18 -1.00 8.09
CA MET A 311 -26.84 0.23 7.64
C MET A 311 -26.16 1.50 8.14
N LYS A 312 -25.13 1.38 8.98
CA LYS A 312 -24.38 2.52 9.50
C LYS A 312 -22.99 2.55 8.88
N VAL A 313 -22.80 3.45 7.93
CA VAL A 313 -21.55 3.59 7.16
C VAL A 313 -20.40 3.94 8.10
N GLY A 314 -19.28 3.20 7.97
CA GLY A 314 -18.12 3.35 8.86
C GLY A 314 -18.23 2.54 10.16
N SER A 315 -19.36 1.90 10.41
CA SER A 315 -19.56 1.07 11.60
C SER A 315 -19.14 -0.37 11.33
N SER A 316 -18.21 -0.90 12.14
CA SER A 316 -17.83 -2.32 12.12
C SER A 316 -18.17 -2.94 13.48
N TYR A 317 -18.92 -4.05 13.45
CA TYR A 317 -19.30 -4.83 14.64
C TYR A 317 -18.09 -5.23 15.47
N TYR A 318 -17.04 -5.70 14.78
CA TYR A 318 -15.79 -6.13 15.38
C TYR A 318 -15.01 -5.01 16.09
N ASN A 319 -15.34 -3.76 15.78
CA ASN A 319 -14.71 -2.58 16.38
C ASN A 319 -15.44 -2.03 17.61
N THR A 320 -16.58 -2.61 18.00
CA THR A 320 -17.30 -2.21 19.21
C THR A 320 -16.52 -2.57 20.47
N THR A 321 -16.61 -1.72 21.50
CA THR A 321 -15.94 -1.95 22.80
C THR A 321 -16.35 -3.28 23.42
N GLN A 322 -17.65 -3.61 23.35
CA GLN A 322 -18.19 -4.87 23.84
C GLN A 322 -17.56 -6.07 23.13
N PHE A 323 -17.51 -6.05 21.79
CA PHE A 323 -16.91 -7.15 21.03
C PHE A 323 -15.44 -7.36 21.41
N LYS A 324 -14.65 -6.28 21.50
CA LYS A 324 -13.22 -6.35 21.85
C LYS A 324 -12.99 -6.90 23.26
N SER A 325 -13.87 -6.55 24.20
CA SER A 325 -13.83 -7.06 25.58
C SER A 325 -14.13 -8.57 25.64
N ASP A 326 -15.19 -9.02 24.97
CA ASP A 326 -15.67 -10.40 25.06
C ASP A 326 -14.85 -11.38 24.19
N ASN A 327 -14.14 -10.85 23.19
CA ASN A 327 -13.47 -11.64 22.16
C ASN A 327 -12.01 -11.19 21.97
N SER A 328 -11.27 -11.00 23.08
CA SER A 328 -9.87 -10.55 23.09
C SER A 328 -8.92 -11.38 22.21
N ASP A 329 -9.24 -12.65 21.98
CA ASP A 329 -8.41 -13.60 21.23
C ASP A 329 -8.75 -13.65 19.74
N PHE A 330 -9.84 -13.02 19.31
CA PHE A 330 -10.25 -12.97 17.91
C PHE A 330 -9.71 -11.71 17.22
N THR A 331 -9.02 -11.90 16.09
CA THR A 331 -8.48 -10.78 15.29
C THR A 331 -9.25 -10.68 13.97
N PRO A 332 -10.12 -9.66 13.80
CA PRO A 332 -10.89 -9.47 12.56
C PRO A 332 -10.02 -8.90 11.44
N ILE A 333 -10.30 -9.32 10.21
CA ILE A 333 -9.75 -8.73 8.99
C ILE A 333 -10.46 -7.40 8.68
N SER A 334 -11.77 -7.38 8.88
CA SER A 334 -12.69 -6.29 8.50
C SER A 334 -12.73 -5.20 9.56
N ARG A 335 -12.22 -4.00 9.23
CA ARG A 335 -12.04 -2.90 10.19
C ARG A 335 -12.94 -1.68 9.91
N PHE A 336 -13.04 -1.27 8.66
CA PHE A 336 -13.58 0.06 8.32
C PHE A 336 -15.11 0.15 8.26
N GLY A 337 -15.83 -0.97 8.08
CA GLY A 337 -17.31 -0.93 8.04
C GLY A 337 -17.89 -0.27 6.78
N ILE A 338 -17.22 -0.43 5.64
CA ILE A 338 -17.64 0.10 4.33
C ILE A 338 -17.77 -0.98 3.25
N GLY A 339 -17.66 -2.26 3.61
CA GLY A 339 -17.66 -3.37 2.66
C GLY A 339 -18.90 -3.42 1.78
N VAL A 340 -20.09 -3.18 2.32
CA VAL A 340 -21.33 -3.16 1.51
C VAL A 340 -21.39 -1.98 0.54
N LEU A 341 -20.76 -0.85 0.87
CA LEU A 341 -20.70 0.30 -0.03
C LEU A 341 -19.82 0.01 -1.25
N SER A 342 -18.74 -0.75 -1.05
CA SER A 342 -17.86 -1.17 -2.14
C SER A 342 -18.60 -2.01 -3.20
N CYS A 343 -19.66 -2.72 -2.82
CA CYS A 343 -20.50 -3.49 -3.74
C CYS A 343 -21.21 -2.59 -4.78
N PHE A 344 -21.58 -1.37 -4.39
CA PHE A 344 -22.19 -0.40 -5.31
C PHE A 344 -21.22 0.11 -6.39
N MET A 345 -19.89 -0.11 -6.24
CA MET A 345 -18.94 0.16 -7.32
C MET A 345 -19.17 -0.75 -8.54
N ILE A 346 -19.69 -1.97 -8.30
CA ILE A 346 -19.85 -2.99 -9.35
C ILE A 346 -21.30 -3.37 -9.65
N SER A 347 -22.25 -3.10 -8.76
CA SER A 347 -23.67 -3.48 -8.89
C SER A 347 -24.63 -2.37 -8.48
N ASP A 348 -25.81 -2.32 -9.12
CA ASP A 348 -26.98 -1.55 -8.67
C ASP A 348 -28.14 -2.48 -8.24
N ASP A 349 -27.93 -3.80 -8.20
CA ASP A 349 -28.94 -4.78 -7.77
C ASP A 349 -28.24 -5.74 -6.82
N ILE A 350 -28.39 -5.49 -5.52
CA ILE A 350 -27.77 -6.25 -4.44
C ILE A 350 -28.88 -6.83 -3.58
N GLU A 351 -28.86 -8.14 -3.38
CA GLU A 351 -29.74 -8.85 -2.46
C GLU A 351 -28.91 -9.51 -1.38
N ILE A 352 -29.27 -9.27 -0.12
CA ILE A 352 -28.64 -9.86 1.06
C ILE A 352 -29.69 -10.72 1.75
N ILE A 353 -29.38 -12.00 1.93
CA ILE A 353 -30.15 -12.92 2.75
C ILE A 353 -29.22 -13.38 3.87
N THR A 354 -29.64 -13.23 5.12
CA THR A 354 -28.80 -13.53 6.29
C THR A 354 -29.62 -14.21 7.37
N LYS A 355 -29.01 -15.14 8.09
CA LYS A 355 -29.58 -15.76 9.29
C LYS A 355 -28.51 -15.89 10.36
N ARG A 356 -28.81 -15.47 11.58
CA ARG A 356 -28.03 -15.80 12.77
C ARG A 356 -28.71 -16.94 13.52
N SER A 357 -27.92 -17.85 14.09
CA SER A 357 -28.45 -18.98 14.86
C SER A 357 -29.43 -18.51 15.94
N GLN A 358 -30.57 -19.19 16.09
CA GLN A 358 -31.65 -18.87 17.04
C GLN A 358 -32.27 -17.46 16.84
N CYS A 359 -32.13 -16.87 15.66
CA CYS A 359 -32.81 -15.62 15.26
C CYS A 359 -33.62 -15.85 13.98
N PRO A 360 -34.63 -15.01 13.70
CA PRO A 360 -35.27 -14.96 12.39
C PRO A 360 -34.26 -14.67 11.27
N GLY A 361 -34.58 -15.11 10.05
CA GLY A 361 -33.83 -14.73 8.86
C GLY A 361 -34.23 -13.33 8.40
N TYR A 362 -33.38 -12.68 7.62
CA TYR A 362 -33.66 -11.37 7.05
C TYR A 362 -33.27 -11.33 5.58
N ARG A 363 -34.10 -10.64 4.79
CA ARG A 363 -33.85 -10.33 3.38
C ARG A 363 -33.83 -8.81 3.20
N ILE A 364 -32.81 -8.32 2.50
CA ILE A 364 -32.63 -6.90 2.16
C ILE A 364 -32.35 -6.81 0.68
N LYS A 365 -33.11 -5.96 -0.01
CA LYS A 365 -32.84 -5.62 -1.41
C LYS A 365 -32.41 -4.17 -1.53
N MET A 366 -31.30 -3.94 -2.23
CA MET A 366 -30.70 -2.62 -2.41
C MET A 366 -30.51 -2.31 -3.89
N SER A 367 -31.00 -1.14 -4.31
CA SER A 367 -30.96 -0.68 -5.71
C SER A 367 -30.11 0.57 -5.95
N SER A 368 -29.84 1.35 -4.90
CA SER A 368 -29.08 2.60 -4.97
C SER A 368 -28.64 3.03 -3.58
N VAL A 369 -27.43 3.57 -3.43
CA VAL A 369 -26.85 4.06 -2.16
C VAL A 369 -27.74 5.08 -1.45
N HIS A 370 -28.53 5.86 -2.20
CA HIS A 370 -29.36 6.94 -1.65
C HIS A 370 -30.82 6.54 -1.38
N ALA A 371 -31.19 5.31 -1.74
CA ALA A 371 -32.55 4.82 -1.57
C ALA A 371 -32.83 4.37 -0.14
N ASP A 372 -34.11 4.35 0.20
CA ASP A 372 -34.59 3.64 1.37
C ASP A 372 -34.74 2.15 1.00
N TYR A 373 -34.18 1.28 1.83
CA TYR A 373 -34.19 -0.16 1.67
C TYR A 373 -35.25 -0.79 2.55
N LEU A 374 -35.66 -1.98 2.15
CA LEU A 374 -36.67 -2.72 2.84
C LEU A 374 -36.04 -3.93 3.51
N LEU A 375 -36.18 -4.00 4.81
CA LEU A 375 -35.82 -5.16 5.59
C LEU A 375 -37.08 -6.01 5.80
N LYS A 376 -37.06 -7.22 5.23
CA LYS A 376 -38.11 -8.22 5.43
C LYS A 376 -37.59 -9.30 6.36
N GLU A 377 -38.35 -9.57 7.42
CA GLU A 377 -38.14 -10.76 8.24
C GLU A 377 -38.62 -11.99 7.47
N VAL A 378 -37.77 -13.01 7.39
CA VAL A 378 -38.02 -14.27 6.69
C VAL A 378 -38.26 -15.35 7.75
N PRO A 379 -39.47 -15.97 7.78
CA PRO A 379 -39.81 -16.99 8.75
C PRO A 379 -38.91 -18.22 8.68
N GLU A 380 -38.79 -18.93 9.79
CA GLU A 380 -38.07 -20.20 9.81
C GLU A 380 -38.76 -21.25 8.93
N GLY A 381 -37.97 -21.99 8.13
CA GLY A 381 -38.48 -22.97 7.16
C GLY A 381 -38.78 -22.43 5.76
N ASP A 382 -38.67 -21.11 5.54
CA ASP A 382 -38.78 -20.52 4.20
C ASP A 382 -37.73 -21.08 3.23
N GLN A 383 -38.11 -21.26 1.97
CA GLN A 383 -37.24 -21.76 0.92
C GLN A 383 -35.98 -20.88 0.74
N LEU A 384 -36.08 -19.57 0.98
CA LEU A 384 -34.95 -18.64 0.91
C LEU A 384 -33.85 -18.92 1.95
N LEU A 385 -34.21 -19.52 3.09
CA LEU A 385 -33.27 -19.84 4.16
C LEU A 385 -32.72 -21.27 4.07
N LYS A 386 -33.30 -22.14 3.23
CA LYS A 386 -32.81 -23.52 3.06
C LYS A 386 -31.34 -23.57 2.63
N ASP A 387 -30.95 -22.68 1.73
CA ASP A 387 -29.57 -22.60 1.23
C ASP A 387 -28.59 -22.12 2.31
N ILE A 388 -29.04 -21.29 3.26
CA ILE A 388 -28.20 -20.74 4.35
C ILE A 388 -28.06 -21.74 5.50
N GLY A 389 -29.11 -22.50 5.79
CA GLY A 389 -29.11 -23.51 6.86
C GLY A 389 -29.27 -22.91 8.26
N VAL A 390 -28.33 -23.21 9.17
CA VAL A 390 -28.40 -22.80 10.59
C VAL A 390 -28.07 -21.32 10.76
N SER A 391 -27.00 -20.87 10.11
CA SER A 391 -26.56 -19.48 10.07
C SER A 391 -25.67 -19.22 8.86
N GLY A 392 -25.57 -17.95 8.45
CA GLY A 392 -24.74 -17.53 7.33
C GLY A 392 -25.30 -16.30 6.64
N THR A 393 -24.58 -15.84 5.60
CA THR A 393 -24.99 -14.72 4.76
C THR A 393 -24.77 -15.07 3.28
N LYS A 394 -25.79 -14.81 2.45
CA LYS A 394 -25.77 -14.93 1.00
C LYS A 394 -25.98 -13.54 0.40
N ILE A 395 -25.02 -13.08 -0.40
CA ILE A 395 -25.08 -11.81 -1.12
C ILE A 395 -25.09 -12.12 -2.60
N THR A 396 -26.17 -11.73 -3.28
CA THR A 396 -26.35 -11.87 -4.73
C THR A 396 -26.26 -10.50 -5.36
N MET A 397 -25.43 -10.35 -6.39
CA MET A 397 -25.25 -9.08 -7.08
C MET A 397 -25.30 -9.25 -8.59
N LYS A 398 -26.01 -8.35 -9.28
CA LYS A 398 -25.97 -8.27 -10.73
C LYS A 398 -25.02 -7.16 -11.19
N LEU A 399 -23.90 -7.57 -11.78
CA LEU A 399 -22.86 -6.63 -12.18
C LEU A 399 -23.34 -5.70 -13.31
N ARG A 400 -22.99 -4.41 -13.21
CA ARG A 400 -23.31 -3.42 -14.24
C ARG A 400 -22.66 -3.82 -15.56
N SER A 401 -23.32 -3.51 -16.67
CA SER A 401 -22.74 -3.76 -18.00
C SER A 401 -21.45 -2.96 -18.28
N SER A 402 -21.22 -1.86 -17.56
CA SER A 402 -20.02 -1.02 -17.65
C SER A 402 -18.83 -1.59 -16.88
N VAL A 403 -19.04 -2.55 -15.98
CA VAL A 403 -17.98 -3.20 -15.23
C VAL A 403 -17.46 -4.32 -16.12
N ASP A 404 -16.29 -4.08 -16.68
CA ASP A 404 -15.58 -5.02 -17.51
C ASP A 404 -14.57 -5.79 -16.65
N LEU A 405 -14.98 -6.98 -16.19
CA LEU A 405 -14.07 -7.94 -15.55
C LEU A 405 -13.34 -8.80 -16.59
N ASP A 406 -13.55 -8.61 -17.89
CA ASP A 406 -13.01 -9.52 -18.92
C ASP A 406 -11.46 -9.39 -19.05
N LYS A 407 -10.84 -8.35 -18.47
CA LYS A 407 -9.38 -8.23 -18.39
C LYS A 407 -8.72 -9.14 -17.35
N LYS A 408 -9.49 -9.65 -16.36
CA LYS A 408 -9.06 -10.59 -15.31
C LYS A 408 -10.29 -11.41 -14.87
N ASN A 409 -10.33 -12.72 -15.15
CA ASN A 409 -11.45 -13.58 -14.74
C ASN A 409 -11.72 -13.38 -13.22
N VAL A 410 -12.99 -13.44 -12.79
CA VAL A 410 -13.39 -13.42 -11.37
C VAL A 410 -12.53 -14.36 -10.54
N LEU A 411 -12.26 -15.57 -11.04
CA LEU A 411 -11.36 -16.52 -10.36
C LEU A 411 -9.96 -15.94 -10.12
N ASP A 412 -9.38 -15.26 -11.11
CA ASP A 412 -8.04 -14.65 -11.01
C ASP A 412 -8.03 -13.49 -10.02
N ILE A 413 -9.12 -12.71 -9.98
CA ILE A 413 -9.30 -11.64 -8.99
C ILE A 413 -9.32 -12.22 -7.57
N ILE A 414 -10.07 -13.31 -7.37
CA ILE A 414 -10.16 -13.97 -6.06
C ILE A 414 -8.80 -14.57 -5.68
N LYS A 415 -8.12 -15.28 -6.59
CA LYS A 415 -6.77 -15.84 -6.35
C LYS A 415 -5.72 -14.77 -6.07
N HIS A 416 -5.85 -13.60 -6.68
CA HIS A 416 -4.96 -12.47 -6.44
C HIS A 416 -5.07 -11.96 -4.99
N TRP A 417 -6.29 -11.79 -4.48
CA TRP A 417 -6.53 -11.24 -3.14
C TRP A 417 -6.44 -12.29 -2.03
N ILE A 418 -6.98 -13.47 -2.26
CA ILE A 418 -7.13 -14.55 -1.28
C ILE A 418 -6.03 -15.58 -1.52
N THR A 419 -4.84 -15.31 -0.98
CA THR A 419 -3.66 -16.18 -1.19
C THR A 419 -3.59 -17.30 -0.15
N LEU A 420 -3.82 -17.01 1.13
CA LEU A 420 -3.65 -17.97 2.23
C LEU A 420 -4.92 -18.02 3.10
N PRO A 421 -6.09 -18.38 2.54
CA PRO A 421 -7.36 -18.22 3.23
C PRO A 421 -7.41 -19.03 4.53
N PRO A 422 -7.85 -18.42 5.65
CA PRO A 422 -7.90 -19.09 6.95
C PRO A 422 -9.09 -20.07 7.08
N CYS A 423 -10.00 -20.08 6.11
CA CYS A 423 -11.08 -21.07 5.97
C CYS A 423 -11.21 -21.47 4.49
N GLU A 424 -11.97 -22.52 4.17
CA GLU A 424 -12.09 -22.90 2.76
C GLU A 424 -12.85 -21.86 1.95
N VAL A 425 -12.25 -21.42 0.85
CA VAL A 425 -12.90 -20.57 -0.16
C VAL A 425 -13.05 -21.38 -1.44
N ILE A 426 -14.29 -21.52 -1.90
CA ILE A 426 -14.66 -22.39 -3.02
C ILE A 426 -15.27 -21.53 -4.12
N TYR A 427 -14.72 -21.59 -5.32
CA TYR A 427 -15.23 -20.92 -6.51
C TYR A 427 -15.94 -21.92 -7.44
N MET A 428 -17.07 -21.49 -8.02
CA MET A 428 -17.89 -22.29 -8.93
C MET A 428 -18.34 -21.44 -10.12
N GLU A 429 -18.27 -22.03 -11.31
CA GLU A 429 -18.62 -21.40 -12.58
C GLU A 429 -19.61 -22.32 -13.32
N ASN A 430 -20.91 -22.10 -13.06
CA ASN A 430 -22.02 -22.99 -13.41
C ASN A 430 -22.07 -24.31 -12.62
N GLU A 431 -23.29 -24.85 -12.43
CA GLU A 431 -23.54 -26.08 -11.63
C GLU A 431 -22.87 -27.35 -12.17
N LEU A 432 -22.35 -27.33 -13.40
CA LEU A 432 -21.73 -28.49 -14.07
C LEU A 432 -20.21 -28.56 -13.93
N MET A 433 -19.53 -27.48 -13.51
CA MET A 433 -18.09 -27.49 -13.29
C MET A 433 -17.74 -27.92 -11.86
N ALA A 434 -16.63 -28.66 -11.72
CA ALA A 434 -16.15 -29.05 -10.41
C ALA A 434 -15.77 -27.80 -9.58
N PRO A 435 -16.12 -27.76 -8.28
CA PRO A 435 -15.74 -26.65 -7.42
C PRO A 435 -14.21 -26.48 -7.34
N ILE A 436 -13.75 -25.23 -7.45
CA ILE A 436 -12.33 -24.88 -7.41
C ILE A 436 -12.00 -24.33 -6.03
N LYS A 437 -11.12 -25.01 -5.29
CA LYS A 437 -10.57 -24.47 -4.04
C LYS A 437 -9.61 -23.32 -4.35
N VAL A 438 -9.78 -22.21 -3.65
CA VAL A 438 -8.98 -20.98 -3.83
C VAL A 438 -7.93 -20.88 -2.73
N GLY A 439 -6.75 -20.38 -3.09
CA GLY A 439 -5.64 -20.14 -2.17
C GLY A 439 -4.79 -21.38 -1.88
N PHE A 440 -3.81 -21.21 -1.01
CA PHE A 440 -2.83 -22.21 -0.61
C PHE A 440 -2.87 -22.45 0.89
N ASN A 441 -2.38 -23.61 1.35
CA ASN A 441 -2.46 -23.95 2.78
C ASN A 441 -1.39 -23.22 3.62
N ASN A 442 -0.28 -22.82 3.01
CA ASN A 442 0.86 -22.20 3.68
C ASN A 442 1.67 -21.32 2.71
N ALA A 443 2.57 -20.50 3.26
CA ALA A 443 3.34 -19.53 2.48
C ALA A 443 4.29 -20.20 1.49
N ALA A 444 4.79 -21.41 1.80
CA ALA A 444 5.70 -22.16 0.95
C ALA A 444 5.01 -22.69 -0.32
N GLU A 445 3.81 -23.26 -0.19
CA GLU A 445 2.98 -23.70 -1.32
C GLU A 445 2.65 -22.52 -2.25
N ALA A 446 2.28 -21.37 -1.68
CA ALA A 446 2.01 -20.16 -2.44
C ALA A 446 3.26 -19.73 -3.22
N LEU A 447 4.41 -19.61 -2.54
CA LEU A 447 5.67 -19.21 -3.18
C LEU A 447 6.06 -20.17 -4.30
N HIS A 448 5.93 -21.48 -4.06
CA HIS A 448 6.23 -22.51 -5.07
C HIS A 448 5.37 -22.34 -6.33
N HIS A 449 4.06 -22.16 -6.16
CA HIS A 449 3.13 -21.95 -7.27
C HIS A 449 3.54 -20.74 -8.13
N TYR A 450 3.73 -19.57 -7.50
CA TYR A 450 4.08 -18.35 -8.24
C TYR A 450 5.46 -18.41 -8.91
N LEU A 451 6.43 -19.08 -8.28
CA LEU A 451 7.74 -19.29 -8.90
C LEU A 451 7.66 -20.24 -10.09
N SER A 452 6.83 -21.27 -10.03
CA SER A 452 6.65 -22.22 -11.15
C SER A 452 5.92 -21.61 -12.35
N ASP A 453 4.91 -20.77 -12.11
CA ASP A 453 4.10 -20.12 -13.16
C ASP A 453 4.89 -19.04 -13.93
N GLY A 454 5.86 -18.39 -13.26
CA GLY A 454 6.75 -17.39 -13.87
C GLY A 454 7.87 -17.95 -14.76
N GLN A 455 8.06 -19.28 -14.81
CA GLN A 455 9.21 -19.90 -15.49
C GLN A 455 8.99 -19.99 -17.01
N ARG A 456 9.42 -18.97 -17.75
CA ARG A 456 9.71 -19.10 -19.18
C ARG A 456 10.94 -20.01 -19.38
N LYS A 457 10.71 -21.28 -19.73
CA LYS A 457 11.63 -22.17 -20.49
C LYS A 457 13.09 -22.35 -20.01
N GLY A 458 13.41 -22.19 -18.72
CA GLY A 458 14.73 -22.59 -18.19
C GLY A 458 14.62 -23.18 -16.79
N LYS A 459 15.13 -24.40 -16.55
CA LYS A 459 15.20 -24.99 -15.21
C LYS A 459 16.16 -24.18 -14.34
N VAL A 460 15.67 -23.23 -13.57
CA VAL A 460 16.43 -22.63 -12.47
C VAL A 460 16.08 -23.40 -11.19
N ASP A 461 17.04 -24.14 -10.64
CA ASP A 461 16.87 -24.83 -9.35
C ASP A 461 16.80 -23.79 -8.21
N TYR A 462 15.69 -23.84 -7.46
CA TYR A 462 15.49 -23.11 -6.21
C TYR A 462 14.99 -24.09 -5.14
N GLU A 463 15.30 -23.80 -3.89
CA GLU A 463 14.78 -24.46 -2.70
C GLU A 463 13.94 -23.45 -1.91
N ILE A 464 12.81 -23.85 -1.35
CA ILE A 464 11.98 -22.98 -0.51
C ILE A 464 12.23 -23.32 0.95
N ILE A 465 12.62 -22.30 1.71
CA ILE A 465 12.85 -22.40 3.15
C ILE A 465 11.74 -21.65 3.87
N THR A 466 11.21 -22.27 4.93
CA THR A 466 10.19 -21.67 5.80
C THR A 466 10.77 -21.37 7.17
N ARG A 467 10.39 -20.23 7.74
CA ARG A 467 10.63 -19.83 9.13
C ARG A 467 9.31 -19.45 9.77
N LYS A 468 9.12 -19.84 11.02
CA LYS A 468 7.91 -19.54 11.79
C LYS A 468 8.30 -18.98 13.15
N LYS A 469 7.70 -17.86 13.54
CA LYS A 469 7.85 -17.23 14.85
C LYS A 469 6.48 -17.01 15.46
N VAL A 470 6.32 -17.39 16.73
CA VAL A 470 5.06 -17.20 17.48
C VAL A 470 5.36 -16.27 18.65
N VAL A 471 4.60 -15.17 18.76
CA VAL A 471 4.74 -14.17 19.82
C VAL A 471 3.38 -13.98 20.48
N GLY A 472 3.17 -14.63 21.64
CA GLY A 472 1.85 -14.70 22.26
C GLY A 472 0.85 -15.41 21.34
N LYS A 473 -0.19 -14.69 20.89
CA LYS A 473 -1.20 -15.18 19.95
C LYS A 473 -0.87 -14.92 18.47
N GLU A 474 0.20 -14.18 18.20
CA GLU A 474 0.59 -13.77 16.87
C GLU A 474 1.48 -14.83 16.23
N THR A 475 1.22 -15.16 14.97
CA THR A 475 2.02 -16.08 14.18
C THR A 475 2.56 -15.37 12.96
N TYR A 476 3.87 -15.46 12.77
CA TYR A 476 4.60 -14.97 11.61
C TYR A 476 5.19 -16.18 10.90
N GLU A 477 4.80 -16.40 9.65
CA GLU A 477 5.37 -17.45 8.81
C GLU A 477 5.97 -16.81 7.56
N LEU A 478 7.26 -17.02 7.35
CA LEU A 478 7.99 -16.50 6.20
C LEU A 478 8.50 -17.69 5.37
N ALA A 479 8.04 -17.78 4.14
CA ALA A 479 8.63 -18.65 3.13
C ALA A 479 9.49 -17.82 2.19
N PHE A 480 10.72 -18.25 1.91
CA PHE A 480 11.61 -17.58 0.96
C PHE A 480 12.38 -18.59 0.12
N ALA A 481 12.66 -18.21 -1.13
CA ALA A 481 13.41 -19.05 -2.05
C ALA A 481 14.90 -18.77 -1.94
N VAL A 482 15.70 -19.83 -2.01
CA VAL A 482 17.15 -19.81 -2.07
C VAL A 482 17.62 -20.59 -3.28
N ARG A 483 18.81 -20.26 -3.78
CA ARG A 483 19.47 -20.95 -4.87
C ARG A 483 20.80 -21.49 -4.37
N SER A 484 21.01 -22.79 -4.57
CA SER A 484 22.32 -23.39 -4.37
C SER A 484 23.23 -23.07 -5.54
N ASN A 485 24.46 -22.67 -5.25
CA ASN A 485 25.54 -22.58 -6.25
C ASN A 485 26.56 -23.73 -6.09
N GLY A 486 26.18 -24.81 -5.40
CA GLY A 486 27.05 -25.95 -5.05
C GLY A 486 27.85 -25.74 -3.76
N TYR A 487 27.94 -24.51 -3.26
CA TYR A 487 28.74 -24.20 -2.08
C TYR A 487 27.95 -23.66 -0.90
N GLU A 488 26.98 -22.79 -1.17
CA GLU A 488 26.05 -22.21 -0.20
C GLU A 488 24.67 -22.00 -0.83
N ARG A 489 23.66 -21.72 -0.01
CA ARG A 489 22.31 -21.36 -0.45
C ARG A 489 22.09 -19.86 -0.29
N SER A 490 22.23 -19.12 -1.38
CA SER A 490 22.00 -17.67 -1.43
C SER A 490 20.53 -17.34 -1.69
N PHE A 491 20.05 -16.18 -1.23
CA PHE A 491 18.68 -15.73 -1.49
C PHE A 491 18.38 -15.64 -2.99
N TYR A 492 17.24 -16.20 -3.41
CA TYR A 492 16.77 -16.11 -4.78
C TYR A 492 16.06 -14.76 -5.00
N GLN A 493 16.43 -14.08 -6.08
CA GLN A 493 15.85 -12.80 -6.51
C GLN A 493 15.14 -13.01 -7.85
N ASN A 494 13.90 -12.53 -7.99
CA ASN A 494 13.08 -12.67 -9.19
C ASN A 494 12.26 -11.39 -9.45
N LEU A 495 12.09 -11.06 -10.72
CA LEU A 495 11.38 -9.87 -11.22
C LEU A 495 9.85 -10.06 -11.33
N SER A 496 9.31 -11.22 -10.96
CA SER A 496 7.87 -11.52 -11.05
C SER A 496 7.06 -10.97 -9.85
N SER A 497 5.85 -10.47 -10.12
CA SER A 497 4.88 -10.04 -9.10
C SER A 497 4.35 -11.22 -8.28
N ILE A 498 5.06 -11.60 -7.23
CA ILE A 498 4.59 -12.55 -6.21
C ILE A 498 3.92 -11.79 -5.04
N PRO A 499 2.94 -12.38 -4.33
CA PRO A 499 2.42 -11.78 -3.09
C PRO A 499 3.54 -11.74 -2.05
N LYS A 500 3.88 -10.56 -1.52
CA LYS A 500 4.95 -10.45 -0.50
C LYS A 500 4.43 -10.52 0.92
N VAL A 501 3.25 -9.95 1.19
CA VAL A 501 2.65 -9.93 2.52
C VAL A 501 1.19 -10.34 2.45
N CYS A 502 0.84 -11.29 3.33
CA CYS A 502 -0.53 -11.71 3.59
C CYS A 502 -0.87 -11.44 5.06
N ILE A 503 -1.90 -10.64 5.33
CA ILE A 503 -2.43 -10.43 6.68
C ILE A 503 -3.72 -11.21 6.81
N GLU A 504 -3.76 -12.14 7.76
CA GLU A 504 -4.92 -13.01 8.01
C GLU A 504 -5.38 -13.74 6.73
N GLY A 505 -4.42 -14.09 5.88
CA GLY A 505 -4.66 -14.79 4.61
C GLY A 505 -4.90 -13.92 3.38
N ILE A 506 -5.00 -12.60 3.55
CA ILE A 506 -5.32 -11.66 2.47
C ILE A 506 -4.05 -10.95 2.02
N ARG A 507 -3.82 -10.89 0.71
CA ARG A 507 -2.72 -10.15 0.09
C ARG A 507 -2.90 -8.65 0.33
N THR A 508 -1.84 -7.97 0.80
CA THR A 508 -1.90 -6.54 1.13
C THR A 508 -0.71 -5.72 0.65
N GLY A 509 0.49 -6.30 0.51
CA GLY A 509 1.71 -5.55 0.17
C GLY A 509 2.50 -6.13 -0.99
N GLU A 510 3.11 -5.24 -1.78
CA GLU A 510 3.98 -5.58 -2.91
C GLU A 510 5.47 -5.76 -2.52
N SER A 511 5.84 -5.37 -1.31
CA SER A 511 7.19 -5.54 -0.74
C SER A 511 7.12 -6.12 0.67
N LEU A 512 8.21 -6.76 1.12
CA LEU A 512 8.35 -7.14 2.52
C LEU A 512 8.51 -5.89 3.41
N PRO A 513 8.03 -5.89 4.66
CA PRO A 513 8.14 -4.74 5.56
C PRO A 513 9.61 -4.36 5.82
N GLY A 514 9.99 -3.13 5.49
CA GLY A 514 11.37 -2.62 5.65
C GLY A 514 12.33 -2.91 4.48
N PHE A 515 11.90 -3.68 3.49
CA PHE A 515 12.69 -4.07 2.31
C PHE A 515 12.35 -3.23 1.08
N SER A 516 13.28 -3.18 0.12
CA SER A 516 13.11 -2.42 -1.11
C SER A 516 12.01 -3.01 -2.00
N PRO A 517 11.15 -2.17 -2.60
CA PRO A 517 10.21 -2.59 -3.65
C PRO A 517 10.91 -2.77 -5.02
N HIS A 518 12.19 -2.38 -5.17
CA HIS A 518 12.91 -2.54 -6.43
C HIS A 518 13.10 -4.03 -6.76
N LEU A 519 12.56 -4.45 -7.91
CA LEU A 519 12.50 -5.86 -8.32
C LEU A 519 13.87 -6.55 -8.36
N GLU A 520 14.95 -5.83 -8.71
CA GLU A 520 16.31 -6.40 -8.79
C GLU A 520 16.92 -6.75 -7.42
N ALA A 521 16.53 -6.05 -6.36
CA ALA A 521 17.01 -6.28 -4.99
C ALA A 521 15.99 -7.04 -4.13
N SER A 522 14.83 -7.41 -4.69
CA SER A 522 13.73 -8.00 -3.91
C SER A 522 13.95 -9.50 -3.69
N ILE A 523 14.05 -9.91 -2.43
CA ILE A 523 14.08 -11.32 -2.05
C ILE A 523 12.73 -11.97 -2.39
N CYS A 524 12.76 -13.14 -3.03
CA CYS A 524 11.57 -13.93 -3.30
C CYS A 524 11.04 -14.57 -2.02
N ALA A 525 10.07 -13.91 -1.40
CA ALA A 525 9.50 -14.36 -0.14
C ALA A 525 8.02 -13.98 -0.01
N VAL A 526 7.30 -14.76 0.80
CA VAL A 526 5.92 -14.54 1.21
C VAL A 526 5.89 -14.54 2.74
N LEU A 527 5.48 -13.42 3.33
CA LEU A 527 5.26 -13.28 4.76
C LEU A 527 3.75 -13.39 5.04
N SER A 528 3.37 -14.37 5.84
CA SER A 528 2.04 -14.53 6.41
C SER A 528 2.03 -14.05 7.86
N VAL A 529 1.12 -13.14 8.19
CA VAL A 529 0.93 -12.59 9.54
C VAL A 529 -0.50 -12.88 10.01
N SER A 530 -0.64 -13.57 11.13
CA SER A 530 -1.93 -13.95 11.72
C SER A 530 -1.96 -13.64 13.22
N GLY A 531 -3.12 -13.26 13.75
CA GLY A 531 -3.34 -12.91 15.15
C GLY A 531 -2.90 -11.49 15.55
N ASN A 532 -2.31 -10.71 14.65
CA ASN A 532 -1.83 -9.36 14.90
C ASN A 532 -2.86 -8.30 14.47
N GLY A 533 -3.70 -7.87 15.42
CA GLY A 533 -4.69 -6.82 15.19
C GLY A 533 -4.14 -5.40 15.07
N LYS A 534 -2.87 -5.20 15.43
CA LYS A 534 -2.21 -3.89 15.37
C LYS A 534 -1.54 -3.64 14.03
N PHE A 535 -1.08 -4.66 13.33
CA PHE A 535 -0.45 -4.52 12.02
C PHE A 535 -1.52 -4.09 11.00
N ARG A 536 -1.35 -2.91 10.41
CA ARG A 536 -2.39 -2.25 9.62
C ARG A 536 -2.02 -2.13 8.16
N THR A 537 -3.06 -2.24 7.34
CA THR A 537 -3.04 -1.86 5.95
C THR A 537 -3.54 -0.44 5.82
N THR A 538 -3.15 0.27 4.77
CA THR A 538 -3.80 1.51 4.35
C THR A 538 -5.30 1.30 4.11
N VAL A 539 -6.09 2.37 4.00
CA VAL A 539 -7.54 2.29 3.77
C VAL A 539 -7.88 1.55 2.46
N SER A 540 -7.08 1.76 1.40
CA SER A 540 -7.19 1.01 0.14
C SER A 540 -6.79 -0.46 0.28
N ARG A 541 -6.03 -0.78 1.33
CA ARG A 541 -5.39 -2.07 1.62
C ARG A 541 -4.47 -2.57 0.51
N ALA A 542 -3.95 -1.65 -0.29
CA ALA A 542 -2.93 -1.91 -1.30
C ALA A 542 -1.50 -1.85 -0.72
N ASP A 543 -1.35 -1.28 0.48
CA ASP A 543 -0.08 -1.12 1.18
C ASP A 543 -0.27 -1.22 2.70
N LEU A 544 0.85 -1.16 3.43
CA LEU A 544 0.91 -1.19 4.89
C LEU A 544 1.04 0.23 5.46
N GLU A 545 0.44 0.48 6.62
CA GLU A 545 0.65 1.74 7.35
C GLU A 545 2.03 1.69 8.04
N GLU A 546 2.85 2.73 7.86
CA GLU A 546 4.18 2.81 8.48
C GLU A 546 4.09 3.34 9.93
N ASP A 547 3.74 2.48 10.87
CA ASP A 547 3.67 2.77 12.30
C ASP A 547 4.73 1.98 13.12
N GLU A 548 4.68 2.08 14.46
CA GLU A 548 5.56 1.30 15.35
C GLU A 548 5.42 -0.20 15.13
N GLU A 549 4.20 -0.67 14.83
CA GLU A 549 3.91 -2.08 14.62
C GLU A 549 4.49 -2.58 13.30
N PHE A 550 4.44 -1.77 12.24
CA PHE A 550 5.14 -2.05 10.99
C PHE A 550 6.64 -2.26 11.22
N ASN A 551 7.28 -1.38 12.00
CA ASN A 551 8.70 -1.52 12.33
C ASN A 551 8.97 -2.81 13.12
N ARG A 552 8.09 -3.18 14.06
CA ARG A 552 8.21 -4.45 14.79
C ARG A 552 8.13 -5.67 13.87
N VAL A 553 7.17 -5.70 12.96
CA VAL A 553 7.01 -6.80 12.00
C VAL A 553 8.18 -6.84 11.01
N ALA A 554 8.69 -5.68 10.59
CA ALA A 554 9.89 -5.58 9.75
C ALA A 554 11.13 -6.17 10.45
N LEU A 555 11.32 -5.89 11.74
CA LEU A 555 12.40 -6.49 12.53
C LEU A 555 12.27 -8.02 12.61
N ILE A 556 11.05 -8.52 12.89
CA ILE A 556 10.78 -9.98 12.91
C ILE A 556 11.06 -10.62 11.55
N CYS A 557 10.67 -9.97 10.46
CA CYS A 557 10.95 -10.44 9.10
C CYS A 557 12.46 -10.48 8.82
N ALA A 558 13.19 -9.42 9.19
CA ALA A 558 14.63 -9.33 9.03
C ALA A 558 15.37 -10.39 9.84
N GLU A 559 14.95 -10.64 11.08
CA GLU A 559 15.49 -11.70 11.95
C GLU A 559 15.25 -13.10 11.37
N MET A 560 14.05 -13.38 10.85
CA MET A 560 13.76 -14.66 10.20
C MET A 560 14.63 -14.89 8.96
N LEU A 561 14.87 -13.85 8.14
CA LEU A 561 15.80 -13.94 7.01
C LEU A 561 17.25 -14.10 7.49
N PHE A 562 17.67 -13.36 8.51
CA PHE A 562 19.02 -13.45 9.06
C PHE A 562 19.31 -14.84 9.64
N SER A 563 18.31 -15.51 10.22
CA SER A 563 18.46 -16.89 10.71
C SER A 563 18.87 -17.88 9.63
N HIS A 564 18.59 -17.58 8.34
CA HIS A 564 19.11 -18.35 7.22
C HIS A 564 20.62 -18.20 7.11
N VAL A 565 21.15 -16.98 7.23
CA VAL A 565 22.59 -16.71 7.25
C VAL A 565 23.27 -17.47 8.38
N GLU A 566 22.69 -17.44 9.59
CA GLU A 566 23.19 -18.20 10.75
C GLU A 566 23.22 -19.70 10.48
N THR A 567 22.15 -20.23 9.88
CA THR A 567 22.03 -21.65 9.55
C THR A 567 23.10 -22.06 8.55
N GLU A 568 23.28 -21.31 7.46
CA GLU A 568 24.28 -21.60 6.43
C GLU A 568 25.71 -21.55 7.00
N VAL A 569 26.03 -20.53 7.80
CA VAL A 569 27.35 -20.40 8.43
C VAL A 569 27.66 -21.57 9.35
N ARG A 570 26.70 -21.95 10.20
CA ARG A 570 26.84 -23.09 11.12
C ARG A 570 26.97 -24.42 10.37
N GLU A 571 26.10 -24.68 9.39
CA GLU A 571 26.15 -25.93 8.62
C GLU A 571 27.47 -26.07 7.85
N MET A 572 28.00 -24.97 7.30
CA MET A 572 29.30 -24.99 6.63
C MET A 572 30.47 -25.17 7.60
N SER A 573 30.45 -24.52 8.77
CA SER A 573 31.54 -24.59 9.75
C SER A 573 31.62 -25.94 10.48
N GLU A 574 30.48 -26.60 10.71
CA GLU A 574 30.41 -27.92 11.36
C GLU A 574 30.71 -29.08 10.40
N ARG A 575 30.71 -28.82 9.08
CA ARG A 575 30.98 -29.85 8.07
C ARG A 575 32.43 -30.34 8.21
N LYS A 576 32.60 -31.59 8.66
CA LYS A 576 33.92 -32.20 8.88
C LYS A 576 34.83 -32.04 7.67
N GLY A 577 35.98 -31.40 7.89
CA GLY A 577 37.00 -31.16 6.87
C GLY A 577 36.78 -29.90 6.03
N ALA A 578 35.61 -29.26 6.08
CA ALA A 578 35.37 -28.04 5.34
C ALA A 578 36.21 -26.87 5.90
N PRO A 579 36.76 -26.00 5.02
CA PRO A 579 37.46 -24.80 5.47
C PRO A 579 36.52 -23.80 6.17
N LEU A 580 36.89 -23.33 7.35
CA LEU A 580 36.21 -22.25 8.07
C LEU A 580 36.27 -20.92 7.30
N SER A 581 37.34 -20.70 6.55
CA SER A 581 37.48 -19.57 5.62
C SER A 581 36.37 -19.50 4.57
N ARG A 582 35.85 -20.67 4.17
CA ARG A 582 34.71 -20.76 3.27
C ARG A 582 33.42 -20.33 3.95
N SER A 583 33.15 -20.81 5.16
CA SER A 583 31.98 -20.40 5.96
C SER A 583 31.96 -18.89 6.19
N SER A 584 33.12 -18.32 6.52
CA SER A 584 33.32 -16.87 6.68
C SER A 584 32.93 -16.09 5.41
N THR A 585 33.49 -16.47 4.27
CA THR A 585 33.27 -15.78 2.99
C THR A 585 31.82 -15.91 2.51
N ALA A 586 31.27 -17.13 2.55
CA ALA A 586 29.91 -17.40 2.11
C ALA A 586 28.88 -16.72 3.03
N GLY A 587 29.08 -16.76 4.35
CA GLY A 587 28.23 -16.06 5.30
C GLY A 587 28.19 -14.55 5.06
N LEU A 588 29.35 -13.94 4.82
CA LEU A 588 29.45 -12.52 4.48
C LEU A 588 28.74 -12.19 3.16
N TRP A 589 28.86 -13.06 2.15
CA TRP A 589 28.19 -12.89 0.86
C TRP A 589 26.67 -12.91 1.00
N ILE A 590 26.13 -13.91 1.69
CA ILE A 590 24.68 -14.04 1.92
C ILE A 590 24.17 -12.85 2.76
N TYR A 591 24.89 -12.47 3.81
CA TYR A 591 24.56 -11.29 4.62
C TYR A 591 24.50 -10.01 3.78
N ARG A 592 25.51 -9.75 2.94
CA ARG A 592 25.53 -8.55 2.07
C ARG A 592 24.37 -8.53 1.08
N SER A 593 23.95 -9.70 0.57
CA SER A 593 22.76 -9.81 -0.27
C SER A 593 21.50 -9.40 0.50
N LEU A 594 21.36 -9.84 1.75
CA LEU A 594 20.25 -9.46 2.63
C LEU A 594 20.27 -7.96 2.96
N GLU A 595 21.43 -7.44 3.38
CA GLU A 595 21.62 -6.03 3.76
C GLU A 595 21.26 -5.07 2.61
N ARG A 596 21.68 -5.39 1.38
CA ARG A 596 21.36 -4.60 0.17
C ARG A 596 19.86 -4.58 -0.14
N SER A 597 19.13 -5.60 0.28
CA SER A 597 17.69 -5.71 0.05
C SER A 597 16.88 -4.82 1.02
N VAL A 598 17.51 -4.32 2.10
CA VAL A 598 16.87 -3.50 3.12
C VAL A 598 16.93 -2.02 2.75
N HIS A 599 15.78 -1.34 2.79
CA HIS A 599 15.69 0.09 2.46
C HIS A 599 15.66 0.99 3.71
N LYS A 600 15.05 0.53 4.82
CA LYS A 600 14.92 1.34 6.05
C LYS A 600 16.19 1.29 6.89
N ARG A 601 16.72 2.47 7.25
CA ARG A 601 17.96 2.63 8.03
C ARG A 601 17.94 1.86 9.36
N GLY A 602 16.89 1.99 10.16
CA GLY A 602 16.80 1.32 11.47
C GLY A 602 16.82 -0.21 11.38
N ILE A 603 16.22 -0.79 10.34
CA ILE A 603 16.27 -2.25 10.09
C ILE A 603 17.68 -2.68 9.67
N ARG A 604 18.37 -1.87 8.86
CA ARG A 604 19.76 -2.13 8.47
C ARG A 604 20.70 -2.09 9.68
N GLU A 605 20.53 -1.11 10.58
CA GLU A 605 21.29 -1.00 11.83
C GLU A 605 21.04 -2.21 12.74
N TYR A 606 19.81 -2.70 12.83
CA TYR A 606 19.49 -3.93 13.55
C TYR A 606 20.12 -5.18 12.92
N LEU A 607 20.06 -5.35 11.59
CA LEU A 607 20.74 -6.45 10.91
C LEU A 607 22.26 -6.41 11.12
N TYR A 608 22.85 -5.22 11.20
CA TYR A 608 24.27 -5.04 11.52
C TYR A 608 24.60 -5.47 12.95
N SER A 609 23.70 -5.25 13.93
CA SER A 609 23.91 -5.74 15.30
C SER A 609 23.85 -7.27 15.39
N LEU A 610 22.97 -7.92 14.63
CA LEU A 610 22.95 -9.39 14.50
C LEU A 610 24.24 -9.90 13.83
N PHE A 611 24.68 -9.25 12.76
CA PHE A 611 25.93 -9.57 12.07
C PHE A 611 27.17 -9.47 12.97
N ASN A 612 27.22 -8.52 13.91
CA ASN A 612 28.32 -8.41 14.86
C ASN A 612 28.43 -9.61 15.81
N ASN A 613 27.35 -10.34 16.04
CA ASN A 613 27.30 -11.55 16.86
C ASN A 613 27.47 -12.84 16.05
N LEU A 614 27.46 -12.79 14.72
CA LEU A 614 27.60 -13.95 13.87
C LEU A 614 29.09 -14.37 13.78
N PRO A 615 29.46 -15.63 14.09
CA PRO A 615 30.83 -16.08 14.07
C PRO A 615 31.35 -16.24 12.64
N LEU A 616 31.92 -15.18 12.08
CA LEU A 616 32.48 -15.16 10.74
C LEU A 616 33.98 -14.86 10.70
N VAL A 617 34.54 -14.27 11.75
CA VAL A 617 35.96 -13.91 11.78
C VAL A 617 36.78 -15.17 12.01
N VAL A 618 37.66 -15.50 11.07
CA VAL A 618 38.54 -16.67 11.19
C VAL A 618 39.76 -16.27 11.99
N ILE A 619 39.95 -16.93 13.13
CA ILE A 619 41.14 -16.77 13.98
C ILE A 619 41.91 -18.08 14.05
N GLU A 620 43.22 -18.00 13.94
CA GLU A 620 44.16 -19.08 14.25
C GLU A 620 44.96 -18.74 15.50
N GLU A 621 44.84 -19.60 16.51
CA GLU A 621 45.59 -19.54 17.76
C GLU A 621 46.64 -20.65 17.76
N ARG A 622 47.88 -20.29 18.06
CA ARG A 622 48.98 -21.23 18.25
C ARG A 622 49.27 -21.41 19.74
N ASN A 623 49.37 -22.65 20.19
CA ASN A 623 49.97 -22.98 21.47
C ASN A 623 51.47 -23.21 21.27
N PHE A 624 52.28 -22.30 21.82
CA PHE A 624 53.73 -22.36 21.66
C PHE A 624 54.38 -23.52 22.41
N SER A 625 53.73 -24.07 23.45
CA SER A 625 54.28 -25.16 24.25
C SER A 625 54.32 -26.51 23.51
N ASP A 626 53.27 -26.82 22.73
CA ASP A 626 53.11 -28.10 22.02
C ASP A 626 53.07 -27.95 20.49
N ARG A 627 53.22 -26.72 19.98
CA ARG A 627 53.11 -26.34 18.56
C ARG A 627 51.77 -26.72 17.92
N SER A 628 50.73 -26.93 18.72
CA SER A 628 49.38 -27.15 18.20
C SER A 628 48.76 -25.85 17.70
N ASN A 629 47.94 -25.95 16.66
CA ASN A 629 47.20 -24.83 16.10
C ASN A 629 45.70 -25.10 16.20
N ASN A 630 44.95 -24.10 16.63
CA ASN A 630 43.51 -24.14 16.74
C ASN A 630 42.91 -23.01 15.90
N LYS A 631 42.16 -23.39 14.87
CA LYS A 631 41.46 -22.44 14.01
C LYS A 631 39.98 -22.46 14.33
N LYS A 632 39.41 -21.29 14.62
CA LYS A 632 38.00 -21.13 15.02
C LYS A 632 37.37 -19.92 14.36
N LEU A 633 36.04 -19.92 14.31
CA LEU A 633 35.26 -18.74 13.96
C LEU A 633 34.89 -18.01 15.24
N VAL A 634 35.05 -16.70 15.25
CA VAL A 634 34.54 -15.82 16.29
C VAL A 634 33.70 -14.72 15.67
N SER A 635 32.79 -14.16 16.45
CA SER A 635 32.03 -12.99 16.10
C SER A 635 32.90 -11.73 16.22
N GLN A 636 32.42 -10.61 15.68
CA GLN A 636 33.13 -9.34 15.82
C GLN A 636 33.13 -8.85 17.28
N ASN A 637 32.05 -9.12 18.01
CA ASN A 637 31.99 -8.81 19.43
C ASN A 637 32.98 -9.66 20.25
N GLU A 638 33.11 -10.95 19.94
CA GLU A 638 34.14 -11.79 20.57
C GLU A 638 35.56 -11.36 20.17
N LEU A 639 35.79 -10.94 18.92
CA LEU A 639 37.09 -10.39 18.51
C LEU A 639 37.43 -9.11 19.30
N ASN A 640 36.44 -8.28 19.64
CA ASN A 640 36.64 -7.10 20.49
C ASN A 640 37.12 -7.44 21.92
N ASP A 641 36.92 -8.67 22.38
CA ASP A 641 37.37 -9.11 23.70
C ASP A 641 38.85 -9.49 23.75
N TYR A 642 39.53 -9.60 22.60
CA TYR A 642 40.97 -9.86 22.55
C TYR A 642 41.76 -8.59 22.90
N ASP A 643 42.76 -8.72 23.76
CA ASP A 643 43.67 -7.60 24.09
C ASP A 643 44.55 -7.23 22.90
N TYR A 644 44.90 -8.21 22.07
CA TYR A 644 45.66 -8.01 20.84
C TYR A 644 45.44 -9.16 19.85
N PHE A 645 45.74 -8.90 18.58
CA PHE A 645 45.84 -9.92 17.53
C PHE A 645 46.76 -9.44 16.40
N TRP A 646 47.09 -10.35 15.50
CA TRP A 646 47.91 -10.08 14.32
C TRP A 646 47.07 -10.17 13.04
N THR A 647 47.36 -9.29 12.09
CA THR A 647 46.91 -9.43 10.70
C THR A 647 48.12 -9.51 9.80
N ILE A 648 48.00 -10.24 8.69
CA ILE A 648 49.08 -10.41 7.74
C ILE A 648 48.60 -10.08 6.32
N GLU A 649 49.31 -9.17 5.67
CA GLU A 649 49.22 -8.90 4.24
C GLU A 649 50.30 -9.72 3.54
N SER A 650 49.92 -10.81 2.87
CA SER A 650 50.85 -11.61 2.08
C SER A 650 50.11 -12.36 0.99
N ARG A 651 50.74 -12.47 -0.18
CA ARG A 651 50.24 -13.31 -1.27
C ARG A 651 50.17 -14.78 -0.87
N LEU A 652 51.10 -15.21 -0.01
CA LEU A 652 51.12 -16.57 0.51
C LEU A 652 49.84 -16.88 1.30
N VAL A 653 49.40 -15.95 2.14
CA VAL A 653 48.18 -16.08 2.96
C VAL A 653 46.94 -16.06 2.08
N ASP A 654 46.87 -15.13 1.12
CA ASP A 654 45.76 -15.05 0.16
C ASP A 654 45.63 -16.36 -0.64
N ASN A 655 46.76 -16.91 -1.11
CA ASN A 655 46.80 -18.18 -1.84
C ASN A 655 46.50 -19.38 -0.94
N LEU A 656 46.94 -19.39 0.32
CA LEU A 656 46.66 -20.47 1.25
C LEU A 656 45.14 -20.62 1.47
N GLY A 657 44.41 -19.50 1.54
CA GLY A 657 42.95 -19.50 1.59
C GLY A 657 42.30 -20.03 0.31
N ILE A 658 42.85 -19.74 -0.87
CA ILE A 658 42.39 -20.32 -2.15
C ILE A 658 42.64 -21.83 -2.17
N ILE A 659 43.87 -22.26 -1.89
CA ILE A 659 44.27 -23.67 -1.88
C ILE A 659 43.42 -24.46 -0.89
N SER A 660 43.27 -23.96 0.34
CA SER A 660 42.41 -24.56 1.39
C SER A 660 40.99 -24.82 0.88
N ARG A 661 40.41 -23.86 0.14
CA ARG A 661 39.08 -23.99 -0.49
C ARG A 661 39.05 -25.01 -1.62
N ASP A 662 40.03 -24.97 -2.52
CA ASP A 662 40.08 -25.83 -3.71
C ASP A 662 40.30 -27.30 -3.35
N ILE A 663 41.14 -27.58 -2.34
CA ILE A 663 41.37 -28.94 -1.85
C ILE A 663 40.26 -29.41 -0.89
N GLY A 664 39.37 -28.51 -0.47
CA GLY A 664 38.29 -28.79 0.47
C GLY A 664 38.78 -29.21 1.86
N ARG A 665 39.92 -28.68 2.31
CA ARG A 665 40.54 -28.99 3.60
C ARG A 665 41.15 -27.73 4.20
N GLU A 666 40.81 -27.45 5.45
CA GLU A 666 41.39 -26.32 6.17
C GLU A 666 42.91 -26.48 6.35
N LEU A 667 43.64 -25.39 6.10
CA LEU A 667 45.09 -25.29 6.27
C LEU A 667 45.41 -24.24 7.33
N ASN A 668 46.28 -24.59 8.27
CA ASN A 668 46.79 -23.66 9.26
C ASN A 668 48.02 -22.95 8.70
N PHE A 669 48.07 -21.62 8.86
CA PHE A 669 49.17 -20.82 8.36
C PHE A 669 50.47 -21.11 9.11
N ASN A 670 50.41 -21.23 10.43
CA ASN A 670 51.59 -21.56 11.24
C ASN A 670 52.15 -22.95 10.92
N GLU A 671 51.30 -23.96 10.68
CA GLU A 671 51.76 -25.29 10.24
C GLU A 671 52.38 -25.25 8.85
N PHE A 672 51.85 -24.40 7.96
CA PHE A 672 52.42 -24.19 6.64
C PHE A 672 53.82 -23.58 6.73
N LEU A 673 53.98 -22.54 7.57
CA LEU A 673 55.27 -21.90 7.80
C LEU A 673 56.30 -22.89 8.36
N ASP A 674 55.95 -23.64 9.41
CA ASP A 674 56.84 -24.62 10.03
C ASP A 674 57.35 -25.68 9.03
N LYS A 675 56.53 -26.08 8.05
CA LYS A 675 56.86 -27.17 7.12
C LYS A 675 57.57 -26.72 5.85
N PHE A 676 57.24 -25.53 5.34
CA PHE A 676 57.63 -25.10 3.99
C PHE A 676 58.39 -23.77 3.94
N ALA A 677 58.44 -23.05 5.06
CA ALA A 677 58.93 -21.68 5.12
C ALA A 677 59.54 -21.37 6.50
N GLU A 678 60.31 -22.31 7.05
CA GLU A 678 60.96 -22.16 8.35
C GLU A 678 61.90 -20.93 8.34
N GLY A 679 61.74 -20.03 9.31
CA GLY A 679 62.50 -18.79 9.41
C GLY A 679 62.00 -17.63 8.54
N VAL A 680 60.87 -17.78 7.82
CA VAL A 680 60.26 -16.69 7.04
C VAL A 680 59.74 -15.56 7.92
N LEU A 681 59.26 -15.86 9.13
CA LEU A 681 58.86 -14.86 10.11
C LEU A 681 59.89 -14.80 11.24
N ARG A 682 60.26 -13.57 11.65
CA ARG A 682 61.16 -13.36 12.79
C ARG A 682 60.46 -13.52 14.13
N GLN A 683 59.13 -13.34 14.17
CA GLN A 683 58.31 -13.40 15.37
C GLN A 683 57.27 -14.52 15.31
N GLU A 684 56.99 -15.07 16.49
CA GLU A 684 55.86 -15.96 16.73
C GLU A 684 54.55 -15.15 16.77
N ILE A 685 53.69 -15.36 15.78
CA ILE A 685 52.44 -14.59 15.61
C ILE A 685 51.20 -15.42 16.01
N SER A 686 50.53 -14.98 17.07
CA SER A 686 49.28 -15.58 17.58
C SER A 686 48.58 -14.56 18.50
N PRO A 687 47.24 -14.45 18.50
CA PRO A 687 46.31 -15.00 17.51
C PRO A 687 46.40 -14.25 16.17
N ILE A 688 46.12 -14.94 15.05
CA ILE A 688 46.11 -14.36 13.70
C ILE A 688 44.67 -14.25 13.19
N VAL A 689 44.27 -13.06 12.72
CA VAL A 689 42.99 -12.81 12.05
C VAL A 689 43.17 -12.86 10.54
N PHE A 690 42.37 -13.67 9.86
CA PHE A 690 42.34 -13.75 8.40
C PHE A 690 41.25 -12.86 7.81
N ASP A 691 41.47 -12.45 6.56
CA ASP A 691 40.57 -11.56 5.79
C ASP A 691 40.04 -10.35 6.57
N PRO A 692 40.91 -9.63 7.31
CA PRO A 692 40.47 -8.59 8.24
C PRO A 692 39.78 -7.43 7.52
N GLN A 693 40.01 -7.24 6.21
CA GLN A 693 39.34 -6.24 5.37
C GLN A 693 37.80 -6.34 5.40
N ASN A 694 37.27 -7.54 5.65
CA ASN A 694 35.83 -7.76 5.74
C ASN A 694 35.21 -7.19 7.03
N TYR A 695 36.04 -6.92 8.04
CA TYR A 695 35.66 -6.44 9.37
C TYR A 695 36.37 -5.13 9.72
N SER A 696 36.85 -4.42 8.71
CA SER A 696 37.71 -3.23 8.85
C SER A 696 37.12 -2.16 9.75
N ARG A 697 35.82 -1.88 9.61
CA ARG A 697 35.10 -0.87 10.41
C ARG A 697 35.19 -1.17 11.91
N MET A 698 34.99 -2.42 12.30
CA MET A 698 35.04 -2.80 13.72
C MET A 698 36.49 -2.79 14.23
N ILE A 699 37.44 -3.37 13.49
CA ILE A 699 38.86 -3.38 13.88
C ILE A 699 39.39 -1.97 14.14
N LYS A 700 39.13 -1.02 13.23
CA LYS A 700 39.56 0.38 13.36
C LYS A 700 38.96 1.08 14.59
N ASN A 701 37.75 0.70 14.99
CA ASN A 701 37.05 1.33 16.11
C ASN A 701 37.48 0.76 17.47
N THR A 702 37.92 -0.49 17.51
CA THR A 702 38.20 -1.22 18.76
C THR A 702 39.68 -1.40 19.04
N HIS A 703 40.53 -1.38 18.00
CA HIS A 703 41.96 -1.64 18.11
C HIS A 703 42.79 -0.58 17.37
N SER A 704 44.06 -0.46 17.77
CA SER A 704 45.07 0.37 17.12
C SER A 704 46.31 -0.43 16.81
N VAL A 705 47.08 0.05 15.85
CA VAL A 705 48.34 -0.59 15.46
C VAL A 705 49.42 -0.29 16.50
N ALA A 706 49.89 -1.34 17.17
CA ALA A 706 51.02 -1.27 18.10
C ALA A 706 52.37 -1.47 17.44
N TYR A 707 52.44 -2.32 16.40
CA TYR A 707 53.69 -2.72 15.76
C TYR A 707 53.47 -3.19 14.33
N VAL A 708 54.43 -2.90 13.44
CA VAL A 708 54.44 -3.39 12.05
C VAL A 708 55.80 -3.97 11.70
N GLU A 709 55.79 -5.16 11.09
CA GLU A 709 56.96 -5.78 10.48
C GLU A 709 56.69 -6.05 9.00
N PHE A 710 57.57 -5.64 8.10
CA PHE A 710 57.44 -5.97 6.68
C PHE A 710 58.74 -6.51 6.08
N SER A 711 58.61 -7.44 5.13
CA SER A 711 59.75 -7.97 4.40
C SER A 711 59.48 -7.95 2.90
N LYS A 712 60.33 -7.25 2.15
CA LYS A 712 60.33 -7.34 0.68
C LYS A 712 60.92 -8.64 0.19
N GLN A 713 61.92 -9.18 0.89
CA GLN A 713 62.53 -10.46 0.57
C GLN A 713 61.51 -11.60 0.68
N TYR A 714 60.71 -11.62 1.73
CA TYR A 714 59.76 -12.70 2.05
C TYR A 714 58.29 -12.37 1.77
N GLN A 715 58.03 -11.23 1.12
CA GLN A 715 56.73 -10.83 0.61
C GLN A 715 55.56 -10.83 1.62
N HIS A 716 55.75 -10.16 2.76
CA HIS A 716 54.71 -10.03 3.76
C HIS A 716 54.76 -8.70 4.52
N THR A 717 53.64 -8.34 5.13
CA THR A 717 53.52 -7.26 6.10
C THR A 717 52.64 -7.72 7.26
N LEU A 718 53.23 -7.83 8.45
CA LEU A 718 52.58 -8.17 9.71
C LEU A 718 52.18 -6.89 10.42
N VAL A 719 50.97 -6.87 10.97
CA VAL A 719 50.48 -5.76 11.78
C VAL A 719 49.92 -6.31 13.08
N LYS A 720 50.46 -5.84 14.21
CA LYS A 720 49.97 -6.13 15.55
C LYS A 720 48.95 -5.07 15.95
N TRP A 721 47.74 -5.53 16.23
CA TRP A 721 46.63 -4.73 16.72
C TRP A 721 46.50 -4.90 18.23
N VAL A 722 46.34 -3.81 18.97
CA VAL A 722 46.09 -3.82 20.42
C VAL A 722 44.80 -3.09 20.72
N LYS A 723 44.07 -3.53 21.74
CA LYS A 723 42.80 -2.95 22.14
C LYS A 723 42.99 -1.48 22.55
N ASN A 724 42.10 -0.62 22.07
CA ASN A 724 42.13 0.80 22.42
C ASN A 724 41.59 1.00 23.84
N GLU A 725 42.34 1.72 24.70
CA GLU A 725 41.85 2.09 26.03
C GLU A 725 40.91 3.30 26.03
N VAL A 726 40.80 4.07 24.93
CA VAL A 726 39.96 5.28 24.87
C VAL A 726 39.33 5.48 23.48
N THR A 727 38.02 5.71 23.49
CA THR A 727 37.16 6.20 22.39
C THR A 727 37.79 7.37 21.64
N THR A 728 37.89 7.27 20.32
CA THR A 728 38.24 8.38 19.42
C THR A 728 37.40 9.61 19.77
N VAL A 729 38.05 10.70 20.18
CA VAL A 729 37.44 12.02 20.18
C VAL A 729 37.17 12.35 18.72
N VAL A 730 35.91 12.29 18.31
CA VAL A 730 35.50 12.76 16.99
C VAL A 730 35.69 14.26 17.00
N GLU A 731 36.62 14.76 16.19
CA GLU A 731 36.88 16.20 16.06
C GLU A 731 35.58 16.96 15.75
N PRO A 732 35.28 18.09 16.40
CA PRO A 732 33.99 18.80 16.29
C PRO A 732 33.56 19.09 14.84
N TRP A 733 34.51 19.43 13.97
CA TRP A 733 34.24 19.69 12.56
C TRP A 733 33.73 18.47 11.76
N VAL A 734 34.03 17.25 12.19
CA VAL A 734 33.56 16.00 11.55
C VAL A 734 32.04 15.85 11.74
N GLY A 735 31.53 16.25 12.91
CA GLY A 735 30.09 16.31 13.18
C GLY A 735 29.39 17.33 12.26
N TYR A 736 29.96 18.54 12.17
CA TYR A 736 29.43 19.60 11.30
C TYR A 736 29.37 19.21 9.82
N VAL A 737 30.42 18.58 9.28
CA VAL A 737 30.44 18.08 7.89
C VAL A 737 29.40 16.98 7.69
N SER A 738 29.24 16.08 8.66
CA SER A 738 28.27 14.98 8.58
C SER A 738 26.82 15.49 8.56
N GLU A 739 26.51 16.54 9.32
CA GLU A 739 25.17 17.16 9.37
C GLU A 739 24.82 17.89 8.06
N ASN A 740 25.80 18.53 7.42
CA ASN A 740 25.63 19.34 6.21
C ASN A 740 26.01 18.59 4.90
N MET A 741 26.16 17.26 4.98
CA MET A 741 26.78 16.45 3.93
C MET A 741 26.06 16.52 2.57
N GLY A 742 24.73 16.64 2.56
CA GLY A 742 23.94 16.73 1.33
C GLY A 742 24.23 18.00 0.53
N GLU A 743 24.24 19.15 1.22
CA GLU A 743 24.50 20.45 0.60
C GLU A 743 25.97 20.57 0.17
N ILE A 744 26.90 20.09 0.98
CA ILE A 744 28.32 20.01 0.64
C ILE A 744 28.51 19.16 -0.62
N TYR A 745 27.83 18.01 -0.73
CA TYR A 745 27.91 17.16 -1.91
C TYR A 745 27.38 17.84 -3.17
N GLU A 746 26.23 18.51 -3.11
CA GLU A 746 25.67 19.24 -4.24
C GLU A 746 26.58 20.39 -4.72
N ILE A 747 27.22 21.10 -3.78
CA ILE A 747 28.22 22.12 -4.10
C ILE A 747 29.42 21.49 -4.80
N ILE A 748 29.95 20.38 -4.29
CA ILE A 748 31.10 19.68 -4.90
C ILE A 748 30.74 19.17 -6.31
N GLU A 749 29.57 18.56 -6.49
CA GLU A 749 29.14 18.03 -7.79
C GLU A 749 28.95 19.16 -8.82
N SER A 750 28.34 20.27 -8.42
CA SER A 750 28.08 21.42 -9.29
C SER A 750 29.33 22.24 -9.63
N THR A 751 30.30 22.31 -8.72
CA THR A 751 31.54 23.11 -8.91
C THR A 751 32.63 22.32 -9.64
N HIS A 752 32.63 20.98 -9.53
CA HIS A 752 33.74 20.13 -9.96
C HIS A 752 33.32 19.02 -10.96
N ASN A 753 32.51 19.35 -11.96
CA ASN A 753 32.38 18.66 -13.26
C ASN A 753 32.48 17.11 -13.26
N ARG A 754 31.80 16.43 -12.33
CA ARG A 754 31.65 14.94 -12.22
C ARG A 754 32.94 14.09 -12.26
N ARG A 755 34.13 14.68 -12.16
CA ARG A 755 35.42 13.94 -12.18
C ARG A 755 35.84 13.39 -10.80
N PHE A 756 35.06 13.66 -9.76
CA PHE A 756 35.44 13.38 -8.37
C PHE A 756 34.40 12.48 -7.70
N PRO A 757 34.71 11.19 -7.46
CA PRO A 757 33.87 10.38 -6.60
C PRO A 757 34.08 10.85 -5.15
N PHE A 758 33.19 11.71 -4.65
CA PHE A 758 33.14 12.08 -3.24
C PHE A 758 32.85 10.83 -2.40
N ARG A 759 33.76 10.50 -1.46
CA ARG A 759 33.64 9.31 -0.61
C ARG A 759 33.29 9.71 0.81
N SER A 760 32.05 9.45 1.22
CA SER A 760 31.54 9.78 2.55
C SER A 760 32.40 9.25 3.70
N ASN A 761 33.10 8.12 3.52
CA ASN A 761 33.88 7.45 4.57
C ASN A 761 35.10 8.28 5.06
N TYR A 762 35.67 9.14 4.21
CA TYR A 762 36.79 10.01 4.60
C TYR A 762 36.37 11.07 5.61
N TYR A 763 35.10 11.42 5.59
CA TYR A 763 34.54 12.55 6.34
C TYR A 763 33.69 12.10 7.52
N SER A 764 33.57 10.79 7.72
CA SER A 764 32.85 10.18 8.84
C SER A 764 33.77 9.77 10.00
N GLY A 765 35.04 10.17 9.98
CA GLY A 765 36.06 9.76 10.95
C GLY A 765 36.46 8.27 10.89
N SER A 766 36.15 7.58 9.78
CA SER A 766 36.31 6.12 9.67
C SER A 766 37.67 5.67 9.10
N GLU A 767 38.46 6.59 8.56
CA GLU A 767 39.83 6.33 8.12
C GLU A 767 40.80 6.97 9.12
N ILE A 768 41.45 6.13 9.93
CA ILE A 768 42.37 6.54 10.99
C ILE A 768 43.80 6.28 10.51
N ILE A 769 44.65 7.29 10.63
CA ILE A 769 46.10 7.17 10.44
C ILE A 769 46.69 6.67 11.76
N HIS A 770 47.41 5.56 11.71
CA HIS A 770 48.07 5.01 12.88
C HIS A 770 49.54 5.40 12.90
N TYR A 771 50.04 5.77 14.08
CA TYR A 771 51.47 5.99 14.30
C TYR A 771 52.01 4.81 15.09
N SER A 772 53.04 4.14 14.57
CA SER A 772 53.56 2.92 15.15
C SER A 772 55.05 2.72 14.87
N GLU A 773 55.66 1.74 15.53
CA GLU A 773 56.98 1.26 15.15
C GLU A 773 56.86 0.44 13.85
N ILE A 774 57.68 0.79 12.86
CA ILE A 774 57.79 0.05 11.60
C ILE A 774 59.20 -0.53 11.51
N VAL A 775 59.27 -1.85 11.34
CA VAL A 775 60.51 -2.61 11.16
C VAL A 775 60.44 -3.33 9.82
N GLY A 776 61.53 -3.30 9.04
CA GLY A 776 61.60 -4.07 7.81
C GLY A 776 62.95 -3.98 7.12
N ASP A 777 63.04 -4.63 5.96
CA ASP A 777 64.31 -4.80 5.24
C ASP A 777 64.79 -3.54 4.49
N LEU A 778 63.96 -2.47 4.48
CA LEU A 778 64.30 -1.18 3.88
C LEU A 778 64.09 -0.06 4.90
N GLU A 779 65.19 0.58 5.32
CA GLU A 779 65.15 1.66 6.30
C GLU A 779 64.49 2.95 5.80
N SER A 780 64.46 3.16 4.49
CA SER A 780 63.86 4.35 3.87
C SER A 780 62.34 4.41 4.01
N ILE A 781 61.67 3.28 4.28
CA ILE A 781 60.21 3.23 4.39
C ILE A 781 59.78 3.82 5.74
N GLU A 782 59.05 4.92 5.67
CA GLU A 782 58.48 5.64 6.80
C GLU A 782 56.95 5.49 6.87
N GLY A 783 56.28 5.07 5.79
CA GLY A 783 54.83 4.86 5.74
C GLY A 783 54.43 3.56 5.04
N ILE A 784 53.42 2.87 5.57
CA ILE A 784 52.88 1.63 5.03
C ILE A 784 51.35 1.73 4.89
N THR A 785 50.83 1.43 3.70
CA THR A 785 49.39 1.25 3.46
C THR A 785 49.02 -0.23 3.43
N THR A 786 48.06 -0.62 4.25
CA THR A 786 47.45 -1.97 4.25
C THR A 786 46.02 -1.91 3.73
N ARG A 787 45.32 -3.05 3.59
CA ARG A 787 43.88 -3.06 3.23
C ARG A 787 43.01 -2.39 4.28
N LEU A 788 43.50 -2.36 5.52
CA LEU A 788 42.79 -1.77 6.64
C LEU A 788 43.11 -0.29 6.77
N VAL A 789 44.37 0.03 7.02
CA VAL A 789 44.79 1.35 7.49
C VAL A 789 46.12 1.78 6.88
N CYS A 790 46.33 3.09 6.97
CA CYS A 790 47.59 3.75 6.74
C CYS A 790 48.37 3.84 8.07
N ILE A 791 49.65 3.47 8.05
CA ILE A 791 50.50 3.40 9.23
C ILE A 791 51.79 4.19 8.96
N ILE A 792 52.12 5.12 9.86
CA ILE A 792 53.30 5.98 9.76
C ILE A 792 54.27 5.64 10.89
N ARG A 793 55.56 5.60 10.56
CA ARG A 793 56.66 5.34 11.49
C ARG A 793 56.84 6.52 12.43
N LYS A 794 56.80 6.26 13.74
CA LYS A 794 57.05 7.28 14.77
C LYS A 794 58.48 7.83 14.68
N GLY A 795 58.63 9.12 14.95
CA GLY A 795 59.88 9.85 15.00
C GLY A 795 60.47 10.22 13.64
N THR A 796 59.69 10.16 12.56
CA THR A 796 60.17 10.36 11.18
C THR A 796 59.80 11.73 10.61
N GLU A 797 60.46 12.12 9.50
CA GLU A 797 60.12 13.36 8.78
C GLU A 797 58.68 13.30 8.22
N LEU A 798 58.27 12.13 7.74
CA LEU A 798 56.92 11.88 7.25
C LEU A 798 55.84 12.09 8.33
N GLU A 799 56.07 11.64 9.56
CA GLU A 799 55.16 11.92 10.69
C GLU A 799 55.02 13.43 10.91
N GLY A 800 56.13 14.17 10.87
CA GLY A 800 56.12 15.63 11.01
C GLY A 800 55.28 16.33 9.93
N LYS A 801 55.41 15.92 8.67
CA LYS A 801 54.63 16.47 7.54
C LYS A 801 53.14 16.17 7.67
N VAL A 802 52.79 14.92 8.01
CA VAL A 802 51.39 14.50 8.19
C VAL A 802 50.74 15.23 9.35
N ASN A 803 51.41 15.33 10.50
CA ASN A 803 50.90 16.05 11.67
C ASN A 803 50.72 17.55 11.38
N LYS A 804 51.62 18.16 10.61
CA LYS A 804 51.49 19.57 10.17
C LYS A 804 50.21 19.78 9.34
N ILE A 805 49.91 18.88 8.42
CA ILE A 805 48.71 18.95 7.57
C ILE A 805 47.44 18.70 8.39
N ILE A 806 47.40 17.65 9.21
CA ILE A 806 46.25 17.35 10.07
C ILE A 806 45.99 18.51 11.04
N GLY A 807 47.04 19.06 11.66
CA GLY A 807 46.94 20.22 12.54
C GLY A 807 46.36 21.44 11.83
N PHE A 808 46.76 21.70 10.58
CA PHE A 808 46.17 22.76 9.77
C PHE A 808 44.68 22.53 9.50
N PHE A 809 44.29 21.31 9.08
CA PHE A 809 42.89 20.97 8.84
C PHE A 809 42.05 21.12 10.10
N ASN A 810 42.49 20.58 11.24
CA ASN A 810 41.76 20.69 12.49
C ASN A 810 41.56 22.15 12.90
N LEU A 811 42.60 23.00 12.83
CA LEU A 811 42.49 24.42 13.16
C LEU A 811 41.55 25.16 12.21
N ARG A 812 41.70 24.97 10.90
CA ARG A 812 40.90 25.67 9.88
C ARG A 812 39.44 25.20 9.88
N MET A 813 39.21 23.89 9.94
CA MET A 813 37.87 23.30 9.91
C MET A 813 37.08 23.60 11.19
N ASN A 814 37.72 23.55 12.37
CA ASN A 814 37.04 23.95 13.62
C ASN A 814 36.62 25.42 13.56
N LYS A 815 37.49 26.31 13.08
CA LYS A 815 37.15 27.73 12.89
C LYS A 815 35.99 27.94 11.92
N LEU A 816 36.00 27.24 10.78
CA LEU A 816 34.91 27.30 9.79
C LEU A 816 33.58 26.76 10.34
N SER A 817 33.61 25.70 11.16
CA SER A 817 32.41 25.15 11.79
C SER A 817 31.84 26.05 12.88
N GLU A 818 32.67 26.84 13.57
CA GLU A 818 32.23 27.78 14.60
C GLU A 818 31.71 29.10 14.03
N SER A 819 32.25 29.55 12.88
CA SER A 819 31.93 30.86 12.30
C SER A 819 30.71 30.89 11.38
N ASN A 820 30.10 29.74 11.06
CA ASN A 820 29.02 29.62 10.06
C ASN A 820 29.38 30.31 8.72
N GLU A 821 30.65 30.22 8.33
CA GLU A 821 31.16 30.72 7.04
C GLU A 821 30.55 29.94 5.86
N SER A 822 30.72 30.45 4.63
CA SER A 822 30.04 29.90 3.45
C SER A 822 30.33 28.40 3.27
N LEU A 823 29.28 27.59 3.09
CA LEU A 823 29.37 26.14 2.78
C LEU A 823 30.29 25.83 1.59
N GLN A 824 30.57 26.82 0.72
CA GLN A 824 31.53 26.71 -0.38
C GLN A 824 32.98 26.57 0.11
N GLU A 825 33.39 27.28 1.17
CA GLU A 825 34.73 27.13 1.74
C GLU A 825 34.87 25.79 2.48
N VAL A 826 33.82 25.36 3.18
CA VAL A 826 33.76 24.03 3.82
C VAL A 826 33.88 22.94 2.76
N ALA A 827 33.11 23.03 1.67
CA ALA A 827 33.17 22.09 0.55
C ALA A 827 34.57 22.04 -0.11
N LEU A 828 35.24 23.17 -0.27
CA LEU A 828 36.61 23.23 -0.76
C LEU A 828 37.58 22.53 0.18
N MET A 829 37.53 22.83 1.48
CA MET A 829 38.40 22.22 2.49
C MET A 829 38.18 20.71 2.62
N VAL A 830 36.92 20.26 2.61
CA VAL A 830 36.54 18.84 2.56
C VAL A 830 37.12 18.16 1.32
N SER A 831 37.09 18.83 0.17
CA SER A 831 37.65 18.28 -1.07
C SER A 831 39.17 18.14 -1.04
N ILE A 832 39.90 19.12 -0.48
CA ILE A 832 41.36 19.06 -0.30
C ILE A 832 41.73 17.98 0.73
N TYR A 833 40.98 17.89 1.83
CA TYR A 833 41.15 16.82 2.83
C TYR A 833 40.96 15.43 2.21
N GLY A 834 39.97 15.28 1.33
CA GLY A 834 39.76 14.04 0.56
C GLY A 834 40.96 13.68 -0.31
N CYS A 835 41.61 14.67 -0.93
CA CYS A 835 42.83 14.45 -1.73
C CYS A 835 44.01 14.04 -0.85
N PHE A 836 44.17 14.64 0.32
CA PHE A 836 45.17 14.23 1.32
C PHE A 836 44.93 12.80 1.82
N MET A 837 43.68 12.41 2.09
CA MET A 837 43.37 11.03 2.48
C MET A 837 43.58 10.06 1.32
N ASP A 838 43.22 10.43 0.09
CA ASP A 838 43.50 9.61 -1.10
C ASP A 838 45.01 9.47 -1.38
N SER A 839 45.83 10.49 -1.08
CA SER A 839 47.28 10.40 -1.23
C SER A 839 47.89 9.40 -0.24
N LEU A 840 47.39 9.36 1.00
CA LEU A 840 47.82 8.40 2.02
C LEU A 840 47.32 6.97 1.75
N LEU A 841 46.11 6.82 1.19
CA LEU A 841 45.50 5.52 0.88
C LEU A 841 45.85 5.00 -0.52
N ASN A 842 46.75 5.69 -1.22
CA ASN A 842 47.45 5.32 -2.46
C ASN A 842 46.57 4.70 -3.55
N ARG A 843 45.48 5.37 -3.92
CA ARG A 843 44.68 4.99 -5.09
C ARG A 843 45.01 5.92 -6.26
N SER A 844 45.91 5.49 -7.15
CA SER A 844 46.24 6.13 -8.45
C SER A 844 46.86 7.55 -8.36
N ARG A 845 48.21 7.65 -8.44
CA ARG A 845 48.93 8.94 -8.50
C ARG A 845 48.58 9.81 -9.71
N ILE A 846 48.23 9.18 -10.83
CA ILE A 846 47.79 9.89 -12.05
C ILE A 846 46.51 10.67 -11.75
N GLU A 847 45.58 10.09 -10.98
CA GLU A 847 44.39 10.79 -10.53
C GLU A 847 44.70 11.86 -9.49
N LEU A 848 45.68 11.65 -8.60
CA LEU A 848 46.04 12.65 -7.58
C LEU A 848 46.58 13.95 -8.19
N ASN A 849 47.51 13.87 -9.15
CA ASN A 849 48.09 15.06 -9.80
C ASN A 849 47.05 15.82 -10.64
N ASP A 850 46.17 15.10 -11.33
CA ASP A 850 45.04 15.70 -12.07
C ASP A 850 44.04 16.39 -11.13
N ARG A 851 43.82 15.82 -9.93
CA ARG A 851 42.94 16.42 -8.91
C ARG A 851 43.59 17.67 -8.29
N LEU A 852 44.85 17.59 -7.85
CA LEU A 852 45.59 18.71 -7.25
C LEU A 852 45.73 19.88 -8.24
N SER A 853 46.01 19.60 -9.52
CA SER A 853 46.05 20.63 -10.57
C SER A 853 44.70 21.30 -10.82
N SER A 854 43.59 20.54 -10.75
CA SER A 854 42.24 21.10 -10.79
C SER A 854 41.95 22.03 -9.60
N PHE A 855 42.42 21.70 -8.39
CA PHE A 855 42.27 22.57 -7.22
C PHE A 855 43.13 23.83 -7.30
N ARG A 856 44.36 23.74 -7.84
CA ARG A 856 45.19 24.93 -8.11
C ARG A 856 44.48 25.94 -9.01
N GLY A 857 43.65 25.49 -9.96
CA GLY A 857 42.81 26.34 -10.79
C GLY A 857 41.74 27.13 -10.00
N SER A 858 41.09 26.48 -9.03
CA SER A 858 40.05 27.07 -8.18
C SER A 858 40.59 27.94 -7.04
N ILE A 859 41.82 27.67 -6.59
CA ILE A 859 42.48 28.33 -5.45
C ILE A 859 43.31 29.56 -5.87
N LYS A 860 43.34 29.94 -7.15
CA LYS A 860 44.05 31.13 -7.68
C LYS A 860 43.78 32.47 -6.98
N ARG A 861 42.83 32.54 -6.04
CA ARG A 861 42.51 33.72 -5.21
C ARG A 861 42.91 33.58 -3.73
N ASN A 862 43.47 32.45 -3.29
CA ASN A 862 43.73 32.14 -1.89
C ASN A 862 45.16 31.60 -1.69
N SER A 863 46.14 32.51 -1.66
CA SER A 863 47.58 32.20 -1.55
C SER A 863 47.96 31.47 -0.25
N GLU A 864 47.09 31.47 0.76
CA GLU A 864 47.31 30.79 2.03
C GLU A 864 47.20 29.26 1.95
N LEU A 865 46.65 28.70 0.85
CA LEU A 865 46.46 27.26 0.67
C LEU A 865 47.43 26.62 -0.33
N GLU A 866 48.25 27.39 -1.04
CA GLU A 866 49.20 26.86 -2.03
C GLU A 866 50.24 25.94 -1.38
N TRP A 867 50.80 26.35 -0.24
CA TRP A 867 51.77 25.53 0.50
C TRP A 867 51.19 24.17 0.91
N LEU A 868 49.89 24.10 1.21
CA LEU A 868 49.21 22.86 1.62
C LEU A 868 49.13 21.89 0.45
N LEU A 869 48.77 22.37 -0.75
CA LEU A 869 48.74 21.53 -1.94
C LEU A 869 50.15 21.05 -2.32
N ASP A 870 51.15 21.91 -2.20
CA ASP A 870 52.55 21.53 -2.45
C ASP A 870 53.03 20.49 -1.42
N GLU A 871 52.66 20.64 -0.15
CA GLU A 871 52.99 19.66 0.89
C GLU A 871 52.27 18.32 0.67
N ILE A 872 50.99 18.31 0.25
CA ILE A 872 50.24 17.09 -0.11
C ILE A 872 50.87 16.40 -1.34
N GLU A 873 51.28 17.16 -2.36
CA GLU A 873 51.95 16.61 -3.54
C GLU A 873 53.30 15.98 -3.17
N ASN A 874 54.06 16.62 -2.28
CA ASN A 874 55.37 16.14 -1.82
C ASN A 874 55.30 15.05 -0.74
N LEU A 875 54.11 14.75 -0.21
CA LEU A 875 53.91 13.83 0.91
C LEU A 875 54.20 12.37 0.54
N VAL A 876 54.05 12.03 -0.74
CA VAL A 876 54.11 10.65 -1.24
C VAL A 876 55.22 10.53 -2.29
N LYS A 877 56.48 10.69 -1.87
CA LYS A 877 57.62 10.23 -2.67
C LYS A 877 57.77 8.72 -2.53
N ASP A 878 58.05 8.00 -3.63
CA ASP A 878 58.16 6.52 -3.65
C ASP A 878 59.15 5.95 -2.64
N GLU A 879 60.15 6.74 -2.25
CA GLU A 879 61.22 6.30 -1.37
C GLU A 879 60.78 6.07 0.10
N TYR A 880 59.73 6.76 0.55
CA TYR A 880 59.24 6.71 1.93
C TYR A 880 58.00 5.82 2.12
N TRP A 881 57.31 5.45 1.04
CA TRP A 881 55.99 4.84 1.12
C TRP A 881 55.94 3.42 0.56
N PHE A 882 55.31 2.51 1.29
CA PHE A 882 55.12 1.13 0.85
C PHE A 882 53.65 0.71 0.90
N ASP A 883 53.05 0.46 -0.27
CA ASP A 883 51.68 -0.04 -0.38
C ASP A 883 51.67 -1.57 -0.34
N ALA A 884 51.61 -2.14 0.86
CA ALA A 884 51.53 -3.58 1.06
C ALA A 884 50.29 -4.17 0.39
N SER A 885 49.15 -3.47 0.37
CA SER A 885 47.90 -3.97 -0.21
C SER A 885 48.03 -4.24 -1.70
N HIS A 886 48.58 -3.31 -2.48
CA HIS A 886 48.73 -3.49 -3.94
C HIS A 886 49.98 -4.29 -4.31
N TYR A 887 51.11 -4.03 -3.64
CA TYR A 887 52.41 -4.60 -4.00
C TYR A 887 52.42 -6.12 -3.93
N TRP A 888 51.72 -6.72 -2.95
CA TRP A 888 51.64 -8.19 -2.85
C TRP A 888 50.71 -8.84 -3.87
N ARG A 889 49.87 -8.08 -4.59
CA ARG A 889 48.77 -8.62 -5.41
C ARG A 889 48.92 -8.41 -6.92
N ASP A 890 49.34 -7.23 -7.36
CA ASP A 890 49.40 -6.88 -8.79
C ASP A 890 50.80 -7.11 -9.40
N TRP A 891 50.99 -8.29 -9.98
CA TRP A 891 52.25 -8.67 -10.66
C TRP A 891 52.54 -7.79 -11.90
N SER A 892 51.51 -7.22 -12.54
CA SER A 892 51.62 -6.41 -13.75
C SER A 892 52.19 -4.99 -13.51
N ARG A 893 52.05 -4.44 -12.30
CA ARG A 893 52.67 -3.15 -11.93
C ARG A 893 54.04 -3.30 -11.31
N ALA A 894 54.29 -4.39 -10.56
CA ALA A 894 55.60 -4.70 -10.01
C ALA A 894 56.70 -4.84 -11.10
N PHE A 895 56.31 -5.14 -12.34
CA PHE A 895 57.21 -5.21 -13.51
C PHE A 895 57.45 -3.87 -14.21
N LEU A 896 56.60 -2.86 -13.97
CA LEU A 896 56.76 -1.52 -14.56
C LEU A 896 57.66 -0.61 -13.71
N ASP A 897 57.85 -0.95 -12.43
CA ASP A 897 58.77 -0.28 -11.50
C ASP A 897 60.18 -0.90 -11.47
N TYR A 898 60.47 -1.88 -12.35
CA TYR A 898 61.78 -2.56 -12.46
C TYR A 898 62.50 -2.24 -13.77
#